data_AF-G7WPE4-F1
#
_entry.id   AF-G7WPE4-F1
#
_cell.length_a   1.000
_cell.length_b   1.000
_cell.length_c   1.000
_cell.angle_alpha   90.00
_cell.angle_beta   90.00
_cell.angle_gamma   90.00
#
_symmetry.space_group_name_H-M   'P 1'
#
loop_
_entity.id
_entity.type
_entity.pdbx_description
1 polymer ?
#
loop_
_entity_poly.entity_id
_entity_poly.type
_entity_poly.pdbx_seq_one_letter_code
_entity_poly.pdbx_strand_id
1 'polypeptide(L)'
;MRRQSTICLTCFLLVCSFSILPFFSSALAQGSGQGETVIRWQYRPEEPIIQVGLGGEILPMGAQNLTQSIRIPGLENRIIPGEPVVPFRTARILVPFGEEIQEIKVLPGEKKNLGKILIEPGQDPLPISFSGNRTVTPLNESTYSSLEPYPRDVFTVAGVQEKQGYKILLINLYPIMYIPKTKDTYYFGTFDVEVKTAPLGTLDRGLFRGSEADGAHIARLVENPAEVGSYASDLAATGASPLLDGDYDYLIITNRGLKNAPVPYNFTDLVRWKSSKGVASTIVTVEDIYSAYTGADEQEKIRNFIRDAYLYHGITYVLLGGDADGGRKGGEGWNSIVPARGLWAWDYEATPPMIPSDLYYACLDGDYDSNGNGIYGEPEDGPGGGEVDLMAEVYVGRAPVDSYAELSNFVRKTIAYESVASDPYLEKVLLVGEYLGFGGVSDWGGNCLDEIKDGSGSSGYNTTGFPEDYQKSTLYDRDRKWDKAELMELIDGDVHSLNHLGHASVGSAMKMNVEDVGRLKNDRPFFGYSQGCYAGSFDNRDPDSVYSPIDSILEHFVTEPHGAFAFIGNSRFGWGRRETTDGPSQRYHRQFWDAVFGEGIRNIGRALQDAKEDNLGSIDKTTDGNVMRFCYYEINLLGDPETSLHHPFTASHNLEVAGMDLPSYTKPDKPIEVRAVVKNRGIEDEWNVTVQLVEGDAVRDSEVVPHLPSGGSAEVRLSWSGAAEGRYILEARVLPQEGEELTEDNWQERVVEVYSNRTLILLVDDDEGADYEGYYEEALAASGYAYAKVDRPVGESELLSFDCVIWLTGRDFTTALTGEEQRTLARFLDAGGSLFLSGQDIGYHSHASDFYRDYLQVEYVKDSTGIYVLEGVEGDSISDGMTIEISGGDGADSQYWPSEIMPITAYSTGIFRYKDGGWGAVRVGTGTYRVVYFAFGFEAINSSAERAEIMRRVLSELTGPETTSVPEYGMDGNNLSSEEPSPLRRRGGPKDGMGEVFDMDLAFKEMSLEFKELGEVNQVFEGSIFEFVDMGSRLGGEKGYV
;
A
#
# COMPACT_ATOMS: atom_id res chain seq x y z
N MET A 1 -16.20 -67.01 -0.96
CA MET A 1 -15.83 -68.16 -1.85
C MET A 1 -14.74 -67.69 -2.79
N ARG A 2 -13.64 -68.46 -2.97
CA ARG A 2 -12.56 -68.34 -4.00
C ARG A 2 -11.93 -66.94 -4.20
N ARG A 3 -10.65 -66.67 -3.85
CA ARG A 3 -9.32 -67.23 -4.26
C ARG A 3 -8.66 -66.47 -5.43
N GLN A 4 -7.50 -65.87 -5.12
CA GLN A 4 -6.27 -65.74 -5.95
C GLN A 4 -6.39 -64.88 -7.25
N SER A 5 -5.36 -64.24 -7.80
CA SER A 5 -3.90 -64.45 -7.67
C SER A 5 -3.07 -63.16 -7.77
N THR A 6 -1.85 -63.19 -7.21
CA THR A 6 -0.72 -62.29 -7.48
C THR A 6 -0.14 -62.50 -8.90
N ILE A 7 0.45 -61.47 -9.51
CA ILE A 7 1.71 -61.52 -10.31
C ILE A 7 2.21 -60.08 -10.56
N CYS A 8 3.52 -59.92 -10.71
CA CYS A 8 4.26 -58.66 -10.85
C CYS A 8 5.09 -58.69 -12.14
N LEU A 9 5.19 -57.58 -12.90
CA LEU A 9 6.47 -57.04 -13.44
C LEU A 9 6.31 -55.73 -14.24
N THR A 10 7.22 -54.81 -13.93
CA THR A 10 7.76 -53.64 -14.68
C THR A 10 7.69 -53.61 -16.22
N CYS A 11 7.34 -52.45 -16.82
CA CYS A 11 8.32 -51.52 -17.47
C CYS A 11 7.69 -50.37 -18.30
N PHE A 12 8.11 -49.13 -17.97
CA PHE A 12 8.38 -47.95 -18.83
C PHE A 12 7.28 -47.23 -19.68
N LEU A 13 7.23 -45.90 -19.45
CA LEU A 13 6.75 -44.77 -20.28
C LEU A 13 5.24 -44.59 -20.54
N LEU A 14 4.71 -43.39 -20.84
CA LEU A 14 4.91 -41.99 -20.37
C LEU A 14 3.81 -41.12 -21.07
N VAL A 15 3.68 -39.84 -20.68
CA VAL A 15 2.95 -38.75 -21.39
C VAL A 15 1.43 -38.63 -21.13
N CYS A 16 0.98 -37.36 -20.95
CA CYS A 16 -0.39 -36.85 -20.84
C CYS A 16 -1.25 -37.31 -19.65
N SER A 17 -1.21 -36.56 -18.54
CA SER A 17 -2.11 -35.40 -18.34
C SER A 17 -2.12 -34.94 -16.87
N PHE A 18 -1.62 -33.74 -16.57
CA PHE A 18 -2.00 -32.99 -15.38
C PHE A 18 -2.22 -31.54 -15.76
N SER A 19 -3.47 -31.12 -15.70
CA SER A 19 -3.91 -29.75 -15.88
C SER A 19 -4.07 -29.11 -14.51
N ILE A 20 -3.59 -27.87 -14.38
CA ILE A 20 -4.12 -26.80 -13.51
C ILE A 20 -4.47 -27.22 -12.07
N LEU A 21 -3.58 -26.91 -11.14
CA LEU A 21 -3.95 -26.65 -9.74
C LEU A 21 -3.77 -25.16 -9.46
N PRO A 22 -4.76 -24.45 -8.88
CA PRO A 22 -4.50 -23.16 -8.27
C PRO A 22 -3.67 -23.35 -6.99
N PHE A 23 -3.04 -22.27 -6.51
CA PHE A 23 -2.34 -22.26 -5.22
C PHE A 23 -3.32 -22.45 -4.06
N PHE A 24 -3.57 -23.72 -3.70
CA PHE A 24 -4.18 -24.05 -2.42
C PHE A 24 -3.14 -23.95 -1.32
N SER A 25 -3.42 -23.14 -0.29
CA SER A 25 -2.74 -23.27 1.00
C SER A 25 -3.05 -24.67 1.56
N SER A 26 -2.05 -25.55 1.54
CA SER A 26 -2.20 -26.92 2.02
C SER A 26 -1.96 -26.98 3.53
N ALA A 27 -3.00 -26.70 4.31
CA ALA A 27 -3.05 -27.04 5.73
C ALA A 27 -2.98 -28.58 5.90
N LEU A 28 -1.76 -29.12 5.98
CA LEU A 28 -1.53 -30.53 6.25
C LEU A 28 -1.74 -30.84 7.74
N ALA A 29 -2.98 -31.10 8.11
CA ALA A 29 -3.36 -31.66 9.40
C ALA A 29 -2.82 -33.11 9.56
N GLN A 30 -1.52 -33.25 9.82
CA GLN A 30 -0.90 -34.52 10.20
C GLN A 30 -1.02 -34.75 11.71
N GLY A 31 -2.10 -35.41 12.12
CA GLY A 31 -2.36 -35.74 13.52
C GLY A 31 -1.31 -36.67 14.13
N SER A 32 -0.69 -36.23 15.23
CA SER A 32 0.05 -37.09 16.17
C SER A 32 -0.06 -36.61 17.62
N GLY A 33 -1.29 -36.35 18.06
CA GLY A 33 -1.67 -36.01 19.44
C GLY A 33 -3.18 -36.15 19.58
N GLN A 34 -3.69 -36.45 20.78
CA GLN A 34 -5.14 -36.56 20.98
C GLN A 34 -5.76 -35.18 21.16
N GLY A 35 -6.37 -34.62 20.10
CA GLY A 35 -7.24 -33.45 20.21
C GLY A 35 -6.55 -32.08 20.17
N GLU A 36 -5.41 -31.96 19.52
CA GLU A 36 -4.76 -30.66 19.25
C GLU A 36 -4.76 -30.40 17.74
N THR A 37 -5.15 -29.19 17.34
CA THR A 37 -5.06 -28.65 15.98
C THR A 37 -3.83 -27.73 15.90
N VAL A 38 -3.12 -27.72 14.77
CA VAL A 38 -1.87 -26.95 14.60
C VAL A 38 -1.91 -26.14 13.31
N ILE A 39 -2.09 -24.83 13.46
CA ILE A 39 -2.05 -23.86 12.37
C ILE A 39 -0.59 -23.48 12.12
N ARG A 40 -0.19 -23.43 10.86
CA ARG A 40 1.17 -23.03 10.42
C ARG A 40 1.07 -21.98 9.33
N TRP A 41 1.83 -20.90 9.49
CA TRP A 41 1.98 -19.84 8.51
C TRP A 41 3.44 -19.37 8.52
N GLN A 42 3.94 -18.91 7.37
CA GLN A 42 5.29 -18.38 7.25
C GLN A 42 5.23 -16.97 6.67
N TYR A 43 5.81 -16.02 7.39
CA TYR A 43 5.99 -14.65 6.94
C TYR A 43 7.41 -14.42 6.44
N ARG A 44 7.55 -13.57 5.42
CA ARG A 44 8.82 -13.12 4.85
C ARG A 44 8.74 -11.60 4.69
N PRO A 45 9.27 -10.80 5.62
CA PRO A 45 9.38 -9.35 5.42
C PRO A 45 10.29 -9.04 4.24
N GLU A 46 10.11 -7.85 3.66
CA GLU A 46 11.08 -7.27 2.73
C GLU A 46 12.36 -6.83 3.46
N GLU A 47 13.44 -6.62 2.71
CA GLU A 47 14.71 -6.17 3.28
C GLU A 47 14.61 -4.73 3.83
N PRO A 48 15.31 -4.41 4.95
CA PRO A 48 15.19 -3.12 5.61
C PRO A 48 15.99 -2.01 4.90
N ILE A 49 15.30 -0.91 4.61
CA ILE A 49 15.86 0.34 4.11
C ILE A 49 16.27 1.19 5.32
N ILE A 50 17.56 1.52 5.43
CA ILE A 50 18.11 2.36 6.51
C ILE A 50 18.28 3.78 6.00
N GLN A 51 17.69 4.76 6.68
CA GLN A 51 17.73 6.17 6.27
C GLN A 51 18.26 7.07 7.41
N VAL A 52 18.57 8.32 7.09
CA VAL A 52 18.98 9.32 8.09
C VAL A 52 17.74 9.77 8.88
N GLY A 53 17.80 9.62 10.21
CA GLY A 53 16.72 9.97 11.13
C GLY A 53 16.80 11.42 11.62
N LEU A 54 16.02 11.72 12.66
CA LEU A 54 15.81 13.08 13.15
C LEU A 54 17.08 13.82 13.62
N GLY A 55 17.19 15.08 13.16
CA GLY A 55 17.77 16.21 13.90
C GLY A 55 19.29 16.24 14.16
N GLY A 56 20.04 16.97 13.31
CA GLY A 56 21.45 17.28 13.55
C GLY A 56 21.73 18.70 14.06
N GLU A 57 21.41 19.04 15.32
CA GLU A 57 21.92 20.28 15.93
C GLU A 57 23.41 20.16 16.34
N ILE A 58 24.18 21.24 16.15
CA ILE A 58 25.63 21.23 16.33
C ILE A 58 26.00 21.40 17.81
N LEU A 59 26.41 20.31 18.46
CA LEU A 59 27.04 20.39 19.77
C LEU A 59 28.39 21.15 19.70
N PRO A 60 28.81 21.90 20.75
CA PRO A 60 30.01 22.76 20.73
C PRO A 60 31.38 22.08 20.52
N MET A 61 31.41 20.77 20.25
CA MET A 61 32.63 19.98 19.99
C MET A 61 32.59 19.18 18.68
N GLY A 62 31.61 19.42 17.79
CA GLY A 62 31.70 18.99 16.39
C GLY A 62 31.59 17.49 16.11
N ALA A 63 30.96 16.71 16.99
CA ALA A 63 30.61 15.31 16.73
C ALA A 63 29.08 15.16 16.74
N GLN A 64 28.51 14.79 15.59
CA GLN A 64 27.12 14.33 15.49
C GLN A 64 27.10 12.80 15.60
N ASN A 65 26.24 12.26 16.47
CA ASN A 65 25.68 10.93 16.27
C ASN A 65 24.29 11.16 15.67
N LEU A 66 24.20 11.24 14.34
CA LEU A 66 22.91 11.24 13.67
C LEU A 66 22.17 9.94 14.03
N THR A 67 20.88 10.05 14.32
CA THR A 67 20.03 8.87 14.44
C THR A 67 19.69 8.35 13.04
N GLN A 68 19.18 7.13 12.97
CA GLN A 68 18.78 6.47 11.73
C GLN A 68 17.40 5.85 11.90
N SER A 69 16.57 5.95 10.87
CA SER A 69 15.30 5.24 10.80
C SER A 69 15.50 3.91 10.06
N ILE A 70 14.70 2.91 10.42
CA ILE A 70 14.67 1.61 9.73
C ILE A 70 13.26 1.40 9.20
N ARG A 71 13.11 1.46 7.88
CA ARG A 71 11.86 1.21 7.17
C ARG A 71 11.90 -0.19 6.55
N ILE A 72 10.86 -0.98 6.72
CA ILE A 72 10.60 -2.14 5.86
C ILE A 72 9.33 -1.82 5.09
N PRO A 73 9.30 -1.92 3.74
CA PRO A 73 8.10 -1.63 2.96
C PRO A 73 6.91 -2.52 3.39
N GLY A 74 5.74 -1.90 3.53
CA GLY A 74 4.51 -2.58 3.95
C GLY A 74 4.40 -2.86 5.46
N LEU A 75 5.27 -2.27 6.29
CA LEU A 75 5.23 -2.45 7.75
C LEU A 75 4.97 -1.13 8.50
N GLU A 76 4.09 -1.20 9.49
CA GLU A 76 3.87 -0.11 10.44
C GLU A 76 5.08 0.07 11.37
N ASN A 77 5.21 1.26 11.94
CA ASN A 77 6.20 1.53 12.99
C ASN A 77 5.56 1.45 14.38
N ARG A 78 6.19 0.67 15.27
CA ARG A 78 5.93 0.70 16.71
C ARG A 78 6.69 1.88 17.31
N ILE A 79 5.94 2.89 17.73
CA ILE A 79 6.47 4.15 18.26
C ILE A 79 6.21 4.15 19.77
N ILE A 80 7.26 4.31 20.58
CA ILE A 80 7.12 4.60 22.01
C ILE A 80 7.99 5.81 22.34
N PRO A 81 7.46 6.85 23.00
CA PRO A 81 8.21 8.05 23.32
C PRO A 81 9.54 7.75 24.02
N GLY A 82 10.64 8.12 23.36
CA GLY A 82 12.00 7.94 23.85
C GLY A 82 12.61 6.54 23.66
N GLU A 83 11.85 5.52 23.23
CA GLU A 83 12.38 4.18 22.92
C GLU A 83 12.62 4.01 21.41
N PRO A 84 13.46 3.05 20.96
CA PRO A 84 13.73 2.87 19.54
C PRO A 84 12.45 2.60 18.73
N VAL A 85 12.27 3.33 17.62
CA VAL A 85 11.23 3.03 16.63
C VAL A 85 11.61 1.77 15.86
N VAL A 86 10.70 0.80 15.78
CA VAL A 86 10.95 -0.46 15.05
C VAL A 86 9.75 -0.85 14.19
N PRO A 87 9.98 -1.33 12.96
CA PRO A 87 8.91 -1.79 12.09
C PRO A 87 8.33 -3.12 12.59
N PHE A 88 7.02 -3.32 12.35
CA PHE A 88 6.30 -4.55 12.71
C PHE A 88 5.18 -4.86 11.70
N ARG A 89 4.70 -6.10 11.70
CA ARG A 89 3.49 -6.53 10.98
C ARG A 89 2.52 -7.19 11.94
N THR A 90 1.24 -6.85 11.83
CA THR A 90 0.13 -7.56 12.48
C THR A 90 -0.29 -8.76 11.64
N ALA A 91 -0.17 -9.97 12.17
CA ALA A 91 -0.70 -11.19 11.58
C ALA A 91 -2.05 -11.52 12.23
N ARG A 92 -3.05 -11.86 11.41
CA ARG A 92 -4.43 -12.14 11.83
C ARG A 92 -4.72 -13.63 11.64
N ILE A 93 -4.76 -14.41 12.72
CA ILE A 93 -4.94 -15.86 12.69
C ILE A 93 -6.35 -16.23 13.17
N LEU A 94 -7.18 -16.81 12.31
CA LEU A 94 -8.48 -17.34 12.68
C LEU A 94 -8.32 -18.56 13.60
N VAL A 95 -8.94 -18.51 14.78
CA VAL A 95 -9.05 -19.66 15.69
C VAL A 95 -10.18 -20.58 15.18
N PRO A 96 -9.99 -21.90 15.08
CA PRO A 96 -11.03 -22.82 14.62
C PRO A 96 -12.24 -22.81 15.54
N PHE A 97 -13.44 -23.00 14.99
CA PHE A 97 -14.68 -22.94 15.77
C PHE A 97 -14.67 -23.94 16.94
N GLY A 98 -14.96 -23.44 18.13
CA GLY A 98 -15.05 -24.27 19.33
C GLY A 98 -13.71 -24.73 19.90
N GLU A 99 -12.59 -24.13 19.48
CA GLU A 99 -11.26 -24.36 20.05
C GLU A 99 -10.72 -23.14 20.81
N GLU A 100 -9.79 -23.38 21.74
CA GLU A 100 -9.02 -22.37 22.48
C GLU A 100 -7.51 -22.52 22.21
N ILE A 101 -6.80 -21.39 22.20
CA ILE A 101 -5.35 -21.32 21.97
C ILE A 101 -4.60 -21.93 23.16
N GLN A 102 -3.76 -22.92 22.90
CA GLN A 102 -2.92 -23.62 23.88
C GLN A 102 -1.47 -23.12 23.89
N GLU A 103 -0.91 -22.88 22.70
CA GLU A 103 0.49 -22.46 22.53
C GLU A 103 0.61 -21.58 21.28
N ILE A 104 1.33 -20.46 21.41
CA ILE A 104 1.77 -19.64 20.29
C ILE A 104 3.29 -19.71 20.25
N LYS A 105 3.84 -20.11 19.12
CA LYS A 105 5.27 -20.27 18.91
C LYS A 105 5.67 -19.60 17.60
N VAL A 106 6.42 -18.52 17.73
CA VAL A 106 7.04 -17.83 16.60
C VAL A 106 8.53 -18.14 16.60
N LEU A 107 9.03 -18.70 15.50
CA LEU A 107 10.44 -18.93 15.25
C LEU A 107 10.93 -17.94 14.18
N PRO A 108 11.78 -16.97 14.54
CA PRO A 108 12.40 -16.11 13.55
C PRO A 108 13.49 -16.89 12.80
N GLY A 109 13.77 -16.46 11.58
CA GLY A 109 14.84 -17.00 10.74
C GLY A 109 16.25 -16.67 11.25
N GLU A 110 17.24 -16.85 10.38
CA GLU A 110 18.62 -16.50 10.69
C GLU A 110 18.80 -14.98 10.90
N LYS A 111 19.69 -14.61 11.84
CA LYS A 111 19.99 -13.22 12.17
C LYS A 111 20.95 -12.61 11.14
N LYS A 112 20.41 -11.84 10.18
CA LYS A 112 21.22 -10.98 9.31
C LYS A 112 21.71 -9.79 10.13
N ASN A 113 23.02 -9.50 10.14
CA ASN A 113 23.58 -8.36 10.87
C ASN A 113 23.54 -7.10 9.99
N LEU A 114 22.83 -6.06 10.44
CA LEU A 114 22.74 -4.75 9.76
C LEU A 114 23.83 -3.76 10.21
N GLY A 115 24.74 -4.18 11.10
CA GLY A 115 25.81 -3.37 11.65
C GLY A 115 25.39 -2.57 12.88
N LYS A 116 26.04 -1.41 13.07
CA LYS A 116 25.86 -0.55 14.26
C LYS A 116 25.04 0.69 13.94
N ILE A 117 23.74 0.62 14.19
CA ILE A 117 22.75 1.66 13.87
C ILE A 117 22.34 2.37 15.15
N LEU A 118 22.30 3.71 15.16
CA LEU A 118 21.65 4.43 16.26
C LEU A 118 20.18 4.67 15.87
N ILE A 119 19.32 3.69 16.16
CA ILE A 119 17.89 3.79 15.85
C ILE A 119 17.29 5.01 16.54
N GLU A 120 16.50 5.80 15.83
CA GLU A 120 15.85 7.00 16.35
C GLU A 120 14.80 6.71 17.45
N PRO A 121 14.63 7.60 18.43
CA PRO A 121 13.61 7.44 19.46
C PRO A 121 12.23 7.82 18.93
N GLY A 122 11.21 7.09 19.37
CA GLY A 122 9.82 7.46 19.16
C GLY A 122 9.55 8.85 19.71
N GLN A 123 8.77 9.63 18.97
CA GLN A 123 8.41 10.99 19.34
C GLN A 123 7.07 11.01 20.05
N ASP A 124 6.94 11.90 21.02
CA ASP A 124 5.70 12.08 21.77
C ASP A 124 4.53 12.45 20.85
N PRO A 125 3.36 11.81 21.02
CA PRO A 125 2.12 12.31 20.45
C PRO A 125 1.74 13.66 21.09
N LEU A 126 1.08 14.50 20.28
CA LEU A 126 0.66 15.85 20.62
C LEU A 126 -0.78 16.08 20.16
N PRO A 127 -1.65 16.69 20.99
CA PRO A 127 -2.92 17.21 20.53
C PRO A 127 -2.68 18.25 19.41
N ILE A 128 -3.50 18.24 18.36
CA ILE A 128 -3.41 19.18 17.23
C ILE A 128 -3.61 20.65 17.67
N SER A 129 -4.22 20.87 18.83
CA SER A 129 -4.38 22.18 19.49
C SER A 129 -3.25 22.54 20.47
N PHE A 130 -2.14 21.80 20.50
CA PHE A 130 -1.04 22.08 21.43
C PHE A 130 -0.30 23.38 21.09
N SER A 131 -0.31 24.34 22.01
CA SER A 131 0.25 25.68 21.84
C SER A 131 1.57 25.92 22.62
N GLY A 132 2.25 24.85 23.01
CA GLY A 132 3.52 24.90 23.74
C GLY A 132 4.75 24.74 22.85
N ASN A 133 5.93 25.08 23.36
CA ASN A 133 7.20 24.75 22.72
C ASN A 133 7.72 23.41 23.28
N ARG A 134 7.51 22.30 22.54
CA ARG A 134 8.02 20.97 22.92
C ARG A 134 9.26 20.64 22.07
N THR A 135 10.35 20.28 22.74
CA THR A 135 11.56 19.78 22.06
C THR A 135 11.34 18.34 21.56
N VAL A 136 12.23 17.88 20.68
CA VAL A 136 12.38 16.44 20.33
C VAL A 136 12.39 15.60 21.62
N THR A 137 11.65 14.49 21.61
CA THR A 137 11.57 13.57 22.76
C THR A 137 12.95 12.97 23.02
N PRO A 138 13.50 13.08 24.25
CA PRO A 138 14.83 12.60 24.55
C PRO A 138 14.89 11.07 24.53
N LEU A 139 16.06 10.53 24.16
CA LEU A 139 16.38 9.11 24.28
C LEU A 139 16.11 8.63 25.72
N ASN A 140 15.35 7.55 25.88
CA ASN A 140 15.19 6.85 27.14
C ASN A 140 16.55 6.24 27.53
N GLU A 141 17.27 6.90 28.43
CA GLU A 141 18.62 6.50 28.85
C GLU A 141 18.68 5.05 29.34
N SER A 142 17.61 4.54 29.96
CA SER A 142 17.57 3.18 30.48
C SER A 142 17.49 2.13 29.35
N THR A 143 16.66 2.38 28.34
CA THR A 143 16.52 1.55 27.14
C THR A 143 17.79 1.64 26.28
N TYR A 144 18.26 2.84 25.96
CA TYR A 144 19.45 3.06 25.13
C TYR A 144 20.78 2.65 25.78
N SER A 145 20.84 2.50 27.11
CA SER A 145 22.01 1.95 27.83
C SER A 145 21.94 0.45 28.07
N SER A 146 20.89 -0.24 27.60
CA SER A 146 20.65 -1.67 27.82
C SER A 146 21.49 -2.58 26.92
N LEU A 147 21.93 -3.71 27.49
CA LEU A 147 22.50 -4.84 26.73
C LEU A 147 21.45 -5.90 26.37
N GLU A 148 20.23 -5.77 26.88
CA GLU A 148 19.12 -6.65 26.49
C GLU A 148 18.62 -6.26 25.09
N PRO A 149 18.17 -7.24 24.28
CA PRO A 149 17.54 -6.96 23.00
C PRO A 149 16.27 -6.10 23.12
N TYR A 150 15.99 -5.31 22.08
CA TYR A 150 14.79 -4.51 21.88
C TYR A 150 14.24 -4.72 20.45
N PRO A 151 12.94 -5.01 20.28
CA PRO A 151 12.06 -5.55 21.31
C PRO A 151 12.66 -6.81 21.95
N ARG A 152 12.27 -7.07 23.20
CA ARG A 152 12.81 -8.20 23.97
C ARG A 152 12.50 -9.53 23.31
N ASP A 153 11.28 -9.64 22.81
CA ASP A 153 10.71 -10.81 22.17
C ASP A 153 10.42 -10.45 20.70
N VAL A 154 10.62 -11.40 19.78
CA VAL A 154 10.45 -11.15 18.33
C VAL A 154 8.99 -11.09 17.88
N PHE A 155 8.06 -11.28 18.81
CA PHE A 155 6.63 -11.09 18.61
C PHE A 155 5.96 -10.66 19.92
N THR A 156 4.78 -10.07 19.81
CA THR A 156 3.82 -9.92 20.91
C THR A 156 2.44 -10.39 20.46
N VAL A 157 1.60 -10.77 21.42
CA VAL A 157 0.18 -11.03 21.17
C VAL A 157 -0.57 -9.75 21.50
N ALA A 158 -1.19 -9.13 20.49
CA ALA A 158 -1.99 -7.92 20.70
C ALA A 158 -3.35 -8.27 21.34
N GLY A 159 -3.97 -9.38 20.94
CA GLY A 159 -5.17 -9.88 21.61
C GLY A 159 -5.93 -11.00 20.92
N VAL A 160 -6.94 -11.45 21.66
CA VAL A 160 -8.24 -12.02 21.27
C VAL A 160 -9.22 -11.01 20.68
N GLN A 161 -9.63 -11.01 19.41
CA GLN A 161 -10.77 -10.19 18.94
C GLN A 161 -11.86 -11.09 18.36
N GLU A 162 -13.11 -10.64 18.36
CA GLU A 162 -14.24 -11.34 17.77
C GLU A 162 -14.84 -10.47 16.67
N LYS A 163 -14.98 -11.01 15.45
CA LYS A 163 -15.61 -10.29 14.35
C LYS A 163 -16.65 -11.15 13.70
N GLN A 164 -17.90 -10.71 13.70
CA GLN A 164 -19.01 -11.44 13.09
C GLN A 164 -19.17 -12.87 13.67
N GLY A 165 -18.78 -13.05 14.94
CA GLY A 165 -18.72 -14.35 15.63
C GLY A 165 -17.51 -15.24 15.31
N TYR A 166 -16.53 -14.75 14.56
CA TYR A 166 -15.26 -15.44 14.30
C TYR A 166 -14.16 -14.92 15.23
N LYS A 167 -13.44 -15.82 15.92
CA LYS A 167 -12.40 -15.43 16.89
C LYS A 167 -11.03 -15.32 16.20
N ILE A 168 -10.44 -14.13 16.23
CA ILE A 168 -9.21 -13.77 15.48
C ILE A 168 -8.10 -13.40 16.47
N LEU A 169 -7.02 -14.17 16.42
CA LEU A 169 -5.79 -13.93 17.17
C LEU A 169 -4.90 -12.93 16.43
N LEU A 170 -4.55 -11.83 17.10
CA LEU A 170 -3.66 -10.79 16.59
C LEU A 170 -2.24 -10.98 17.14
N ILE A 171 -1.26 -11.18 16.24
CA ILE A 171 0.16 -11.35 16.57
C ILE A 171 0.99 -10.27 15.87
N ASN A 172 1.65 -9.41 16.63
CA ASN A 172 2.63 -8.47 16.09
C ASN A 172 3.99 -9.15 15.94
N LEU A 173 4.56 -9.16 14.74
CA LEU A 173 5.89 -9.69 14.44
C LEU A 173 6.90 -8.55 14.29
N TYR A 174 8.10 -8.69 14.88
CA TYR A 174 9.17 -7.68 14.85
C TYR A 174 10.40 -8.18 14.07
N PRO A 175 10.55 -7.83 12.77
CA PRO A 175 11.70 -8.23 11.96
C PRO A 175 13.04 -7.67 12.44
N ILE A 176 13.05 -6.64 13.28
CA ILE A 176 14.26 -5.98 13.78
C ILE A 176 14.49 -6.33 15.25
N MET A 177 15.70 -6.83 15.54
CA MET A 177 16.23 -6.97 16.89
C MET A 177 17.42 -6.02 17.07
N TYR A 178 17.34 -5.12 18.04
CA TYR A 178 18.33 -4.09 18.34
C TYR A 178 18.97 -4.31 19.73
N ILE A 179 20.28 -4.14 19.87
CA ILE A 179 20.97 -4.13 21.17
C ILE A 179 21.42 -2.70 21.46
N PRO A 180 20.65 -1.90 22.23
CA PRO A 180 20.78 -0.45 22.18
C PRO A 180 22.15 0.10 22.60
N LYS A 181 22.75 -0.45 23.67
CA LYS A 181 24.04 0.02 24.21
C LYS A 181 25.20 -0.17 23.23
N THR A 182 25.20 -1.27 22.48
CA THR A 182 26.27 -1.58 21.53
C THR A 182 25.92 -1.15 20.10
N LYS A 183 24.67 -0.74 19.87
CA LYS A 183 24.06 -0.40 18.59
C LYS A 183 23.92 -1.56 17.60
N ASP A 184 24.26 -2.78 18.01
CA ASP A 184 24.22 -3.94 17.12
C ASP A 184 22.78 -4.24 16.72
N THR A 185 22.50 -4.24 15.42
CA THR A 185 21.16 -4.36 14.86
C THR A 185 21.08 -5.58 13.95
N TYR A 186 20.01 -6.35 14.09
CA TYR A 186 19.79 -7.59 13.38
C TYR A 186 18.41 -7.60 12.72
N TYR A 187 18.33 -8.24 11.56
CA TYR A 187 17.13 -8.46 10.79
C TYR A 187 16.82 -9.96 10.67
N PHE A 188 15.54 -10.30 10.63
CA PHE A 188 15.02 -11.64 10.42
C PHE A 188 14.20 -11.70 9.12
N GLY A 189 14.77 -12.31 8.06
CA GLY A 189 14.11 -12.41 6.74
C GLY A 189 12.98 -13.44 6.64
N THR A 190 12.72 -14.20 7.70
CA THR A 190 11.59 -15.15 7.78
C THR A 190 11.06 -15.27 9.21
N PHE A 191 9.80 -15.65 9.34
CA PHE A 191 9.14 -16.03 10.59
C PHE A 191 8.26 -17.25 10.36
N ASP A 192 8.53 -18.36 11.04
CA ASP A 192 7.62 -19.50 11.10
C ASP A 192 6.69 -19.33 12.32
N VAL A 193 5.40 -19.15 12.06
CA VAL A 193 4.36 -19.03 13.09
C VAL A 193 3.62 -20.37 13.22
N GLU A 194 3.61 -20.91 14.43
CA GLU A 194 2.87 -22.11 14.82
C GLU A 194 1.91 -21.74 15.95
N VAL A 195 0.60 -21.86 15.70
CA VAL A 195 -0.45 -21.69 16.72
C VAL A 195 -1.10 -23.04 16.95
N LYS A 196 -1.09 -23.50 18.20
CA LYS A 196 -1.79 -24.72 18.61
C LYS A 196 -3.08 -24.37 19.30
N THR A 197 -4.14 -25.06 18.92
CA THR A 197 -5.48 -24.92 19.47
C THR A 197 -6.00 -26.29 19.91
N ALA A 198 -6.95 -26.32 20.84
CA ALA A 198 -7.59 -27.55 21.30
C ALA A 198 -9.08 -27.29 21.61
N PRO A 199 -9.96 -28.31 21.51
CA PRO A 199 -11.39 -28.15 21.77
C PRO A 199 -11.71 -27.58 23.15
N LEU A 200 -12.52 -26.53 23.17
CA LEU A 200 -12.97 -25.83 24.36
C LEU A 200 -13.90 -26.74 25.18
N GLY A 201 -13.79 -26.68 26.51
CA GLY A 201 -14.59 -27.53 27.41
C GLY A 201 -16.10 -27.28 27.35
N THR A 202 -16.53 -26.15 26.80
CA THR A 202 -17.92 -25.77 26.51
C THR A 202 -17.94 -25.04 25.17
N LEU A 203 -18.81 -25.46 24.24
CA LEU A 203 -18.96 -24.73 22.98
C LEU A 203 -19.70 -23.41 23.25
N ASP A 204 -19.06 -22.31 22.90
CA ASP A 204 -19.68 -21.00 22.78
C ASP A 204 -19.82 -20.66 21.29
N ARG A 205 -20.97 -20.06 20.92
CA ARG A 205 -21.27 -19.62 19.55
C ARG A 205 -21.06 -18.12 19.38
N GLY A 206 -20.92 -17.35 20.47
CA GLY A 206 -20.81 -15.89 20.42
C GLY A 206 -21.92 -15.28 19.56
N LEU A 207 -21.53 -14.37 18.67
CA LEU A 207 -22.41 -13.77 17.66
C LEU A 207 -22.38 -14.48 16.28
N PHE A 208 -21.97 -15.75 16.20
CA PHE A 208 -21.91 -16.43 14.90
C PHE A 208 -23.29 -16.64 14.25
N ARG A 209 -23.58 -15.89 13.18
CA ARG A 209 -24.84 -15.93 12.42
C ARG A 209 -24.84 -16.82 11.17
N GLY A 210 -23.71 -17.43 10.81
CA GLY A 210 -23.61 -18.38 9.68
C GLY A 210 -23.78 -17.76 8.27
N SER A 211 -23.55 -16.45 8.14
CA SER A 211 -23.59 -15.73 6.86
C SER A 211 -22.41 -16.10 5.95
N GLU A 212 -22.69 -16.45 4.69
CA GLU A 212 -21.66 -16.72 3.68
C GLU A 212 -20.86 -15.44 3.33
N ALA A 213 -21.52 -14.27 3.36
CA ALA A 213 -20.86 -12.99 3.13
C ALA A 213 -19.87 -12.63 4.25
N ASP A 214 -20.22 -12.94 5.50
CA ASP A 214 -19.35 -12.77 6.67
C ASP A 214 -18.16 -13.74 6.57
N GLY A 215 -18.40 -15.02 6.27
CA GLY A 215 -17.31 -15.98 6.06
C GLY A 215 -16.35 -15.61 4.93
N ALA A 216 -16.87 -15.11 3.81
CA ALA A 216 -16.06 -14.61 2.70
C ALA A 216 -15.29 -13.33 3.07
N HIS A 217 -15.81 -12.50 3.97
CA HIS A 217 -15.14 -11.32 4.51
C HIS A 217 -13.98 -11.71 5.42
N ILE A 218 -14.22 -12.57 6.41
CA ILE A 218 -13.15 -13.08 7.30
C ILE A 218 -12.06 -13.80 6.51
N ALA A 219 -12.41 -14.56 5.46
CA ALA A 219 -11.44 -15.23 4.58
C ALA A 219 -10.49 -14.28 3.83
N ARG A 220 -10.80 -12.97 3.70
CA ARG A 220 -9.86 -11.98 3.15
C ARG A 220 -8.96 -11.34 4.20
N LEU A 221 -9.41 -11.34 5.45
CA LEU A 221 -8.78 -10.63 6.57
C LEU A 221 -7.76 -11.50 7.34
N VAL A 222 -7.81 -12.84 7.21
CA VAL A 222 -6.97 -13.77 7.99
C VAL A 222 -5.95 -14.53 7.14
N GLU A 223 -4.80 -14.84 7.73
CA GLU A 223 -3.66 -15.54 7.09
C GLU A 223 -3.94 -17.03 6.80
N ASN A 224 -4.98 -17.60 7.43
CA ASN A 224 -5.37 -19.02 7.36
C ASN A 224 -6.85 -19.19 6.93
N PRO A 225 -7.26 -18.72 5.75
CA PRO A 225 -8.67 -18.65 5.34
C PRO A 225 -9.37 -20.00 5.23
N ALA A 226 -8.62 -21.11 5.14
CA ALA A 226 -9.18 -22.46 5.17
C ALA A 226 -9.94 -22.77 6.48
N GLU A 227 -9.55 -22.16 7.61
CA GLU A 227 -10.18 -22.40 8.91
C GLU A 227 -11.60 -21.80 9.02
N VAL A 228 -12.02 -20.94 8.08
CA VAL A 228 -13.44 -20.53 7.94
C VAL A 228 -14.33 -21.76 7.75
N GLY A 229 -13.82 -22.84 7.13
CA GLY A 229 -14.52 -24.11 7.00
C GLY A 229 -14.82 -24.85 8.31
N SER A 230 -14.23 -24.45 9.44
CA SER A 230 -14.61 -24.97 10.77
C SER A 230 -15.91 -24.37 11.30
N TYR A 231 -16.29 -23.17 10.82
CA TYR A 231 -17.50 -22.43 11.18
C TYR A 231 -18.68 -22.87 10.30
N ALA A 232 -19.18 -24.09 10.52
CA ALA A 232 -20.30 -24.65 9.76
C ALA A 232 -21.61 -23.86 9.96
N SER A 233 -22.37 -23.62 8.88
CA SER A 233 -23.58 -22.78 8.92
C SER A 233 -24.74 -23.35 9.73
N ASP A 234 -24.76 -24.66 10.04
CA ASP A 234 -25.72 -25.28 10.96
C ASP A 234 -25.44 -24.98 12.44
N LEU A 235 -24.32 -24.30 12.73
CA LEU A 235 -23.99 -23.71 14.03
C LEU A 235 -24.64 -22.33 14.24
N ALA A 236 -25.26 -21.73 13.23
CA ALA A 236 -25.92 -20.43 13.36
C ALA A 236 -26.92 -20.41 14.53
N ALA A 237 -26.96 -19.29 15.25
CA ALA A 237 -27.93 -19.10 16.32
C ALA A 237 -29.35 -18.92 15.75
N THR A 238 -30.35 -19.53 16.40
CA THR A 238 -31.77 -19.36 16.03
C THR A 238 -32.52 -18.63 17.12
N GLY A 239 -33.16 -17.52 16.78
CA GLY A 239 -33.91 -16.67 17.69
C GLY A 239 -34.75 -15.67 16.93
N ALA A 240 -35.19 -14.62 17.62
CA ALA A 240 -35.83 -13.45 17.03
C ALA A 240 -35.81 -12.31 18.06
N SER A 241 -35.64 -11.07 17.60
CA SER A 241 -35.94 -9.89 18.39
C SER A 241 -37.45 -9.78 18.64
N PRO A 242 -37.91 -9.40 19.85
CA PRO A 242 -39.31 -9.04 20.08
C PRO A 242 -39.78 -7.78 19.32
N LEU A 243 -38.89 -7.05 18.63
CA LEU A 243 -39.19 -5.80 17.93
C LEU A 243 -39.11 -5.88 16.40
N LEU A 244 -38.68 -7.01 15.82
CA LEU A 244 -38.51 -7.20 14.38
C LEU A 244 -39.29 -8.43 13.88
N ASP A 245 -39.88 -8.33 12.70
CA ASP A 245 -40.78 -9.35 12.10
C ASP A 245 -40.33 -9.87 10.73
N GLY A 246 -39.13 -9.51 10.29
CA GLY A 246 -38.46 -9.98 9.08
C GLY A 246 -36.96 -9.71 9.11
N ASP A 247 -36.28 -10.05 8.02
CA ASP A 247 -34.84 -9.82 7.86
C ASP A 247 -34.57 -8.43 7.24
N TYR A 248 -33.51 -7.75 7.69
CA TYR A 248 -33.18 -6.38 7.32
C TYR A 248 -31.66 -6.22 7.23
N ASP A 249 -31.18 -5.44 6.25
CA ASP A 249 -29.77 -5.05 6.13
C ASP A 249 -29.45 -3.80 6.98
N TYR A 250 -30.45 -2.92 7.15
CA TYR A 250 -30.28 -1.55 7.65
C TYR A 250 -31.36 -1.18 8.68
N LEU A 251 -30.91 -0.63 9.81
CA LEU A 251 -31.75 -0.34 10.97
C LEU A 251 -31.61 1.13 11.40
N ILE A 252 -32.71 1.88 11.44
CA ILE A 252 -32.75 3.20 12.09
C ILE A 252 -33.24 3.04 13.52
N ILE A 253 -32.46 3.54 14.49
CA ILE A 253 -32.84 3.66 15.90
C ILE A 253 -33.08 5.13 16.21
N THR A 254 -34.26 5.51 16.69
CA THR A 254 -34.65 6.92 16.89
C THR A 254 -35.70 7.06 18.01
N ASN A 255 -36.19 8.25 18.34
CA ASN A 255 -37.37 8.37 19.23
C ASN A 255 -38.70 8.34 18.44
N ARG A 256 -39.81 8.15 19.16
CA ARG A 256 -41.15 8.14 18.57
C ARG A 256 -41.57 9.52 18.01
N GLY A 257 -40.90 10.61 18.36
CA GLY A 257 -41.09 11.93 17.77
C GLY A 257 -40.62 11.96 16.31
N LEU A 258 -39.33 11.74 16.09
CA LEU A 258 -38.69 11.76 14.77
C LEU A 258 -39.20 10.64 13.86
N LYS A 259 -39.50 9.43 14.38
CA LYS A 259 -40.18 8.37 13.61
C LYS A 259 -41.54 8.83 13.02
N ASN A 260 -42.24 9.73 13.72
CA ASN A 260 -43.54 10.28 13.31
C ASN A 260 -43.43 11.70 12.73
N ALA A 261 -42.22 12.16 12.37
CA ALA A 261 -42.02 13.47 11.77
C ALA A 261 -42.83 13.64 10.47
N PRO A 262 -43.28 14.87 10.14
CA PRO A 262 -44.03 15.11 8.91
C PRO A 262 -43.20 14.81 7.66
N VAL A 263 -43.88 14.40 6.58
CA VAL A 263 -43.30 14.27 5.23
C VAL A 263 -43.27 15.64 4.53
N PRO A 264 -42.39 15.86 3.53
CA PRO A 264 -41.39 14.93 2.98
C PRO A 264 -40.06 14.91 3.77
N TYR A 265 -39.23 13.91 3.45
CA TYR A 265 -37.86 13.73 3.96
C TYR A 265 -37.78 13.41 5.46
N ASN A 266 -38.60 12.47 5.93
CA ASN A 266 -38.42 11.86 7.25
C ASN A 266 -37.72 10.49 7.15
N PHE A 267 -37.42 9.85 8.29
CA PHE A 267 -36.82 8.50 8.30
C PHE A 267 -37.65 7.43 7.57
N THR A 268 -38.97 7.59 7.43
CA THR A 268 -39.79 6.67 6.62
C THR A 268 -39.50 6.85 5.12
N ASP A 269 -39.23 8.07 4.66
CA ASP A 269 -38.81 8.33 3.29
C ASP A 269 -37.37 7.83 3.03
N LEU A 270 -36.47 7.92 4.02
CA LEU A 270 -35.14 7.30 3.95
C LEU A 270 -35.24 5.76 3.84
N VAL A 271 -36.02 5.10 4.69
CA VAL A 271 -36.27 3.65 4.58
C VAL A 271 -36.83 3.25 3.22
N ARG A 272 -37.79 4.00 2.67
CA ARG A 272 -38.33 3.76 1.33
C ARG A 272 -37.26 3.87 0.25
N TRP A 273 -36.39 4.88 0.35
CA TRP A 273 -35.29 5.09 -0.56
C TRP A 273 -34.28 3.93 -0.51
N LYS A 274 -33.78 3.59 0.68
CA LYS A 274 -32.85 2.46 0.90
C LYS A 274 -33.44 1.14 0.37
N SER A 275 -34.69 0.83 0.70
CA SER A 275 -35.39 -0.36 0.18
C SER A 275 -35.67 -0.32 -1.31
N SER A 276 -35.76 0.85 -1.94
CA SER A 276 -35.86 0.95 -3.41
C SER A 276 -34.56 0.61 -4.14
N LYS A 277 -33.40 0.76 -3.47
CA LYS A 277 -32.08 0.28 -3.94
C LYS A 277 -31.82 -1.20 -3.61
N GLY A 278 -32.75 -1.89 -2.95
CA GLY A 278 -32.59 -3.28 -2.52
C GLY A 278 -32.06 -3.47 -1.09
N VAL A 279 -31.85 -2.40 -0.31
CA VAL A 279 -31.40 -2.48 1.09
C VAL A 279 -32.63 -2.62 2.01
N ALA A 280 -32.87 -3.81 2.53
CA ALA A 280 -34.01 -4.09 3.41
C ALA A 280 -33.88 -3.26 4.70
N SER A 281 -34.84 -2.36 4.93
CA SER A 281 -34.67 -1.27 5.91
C SER A 281 -35.85 -1.15 6.89
N THR A 282 -35.57 -0.81 8.15
CA THR A 282 -36.61 -0.65 9.19
C THR A 282 -36.31 0.44 10.21
N ILE A 283 -37.31 0.80 11.04
CA ILE A 283 -37.21 1.84 12.09
C ILE A 283 -37.75 1.30 13.41
N VAL A 284 -36.90 1.20 14.44
CA VAL A 284 -37.28 0.87 15.81
C VAL A 284 -37.07 2.10 16.71
N THR A 285 -37.91 2.27 17.74
CA THR A 285 -37.75 3.43 18.65
C THR A 285 -37.09 3.07 19.97
N VAL A 286 -36.32 4.00 20.53
CA VAL A 286 -35.69 3.86 21.84
C VAL A 286 -36.71 3.57 22.93
N GLU A 287 -37.92 4.13 22.87
CA GLU A 287 -38.98 3.82 23.86
C GLU A 287 -39.50 2.37 23.75
N ASP A 288 -39.50 1.78 22.56
CA ASP A 288 -39.85 0.38 22.35
C ASP A 288 -38.71 -0.54 22.85
N ILE A 289 -37.45 -0.19 22.54
CA ILE A 289 -36.23 -0.86 23.03
C ILE A 289 -36.18 -0.85 24.56
N TYR A 290 -36.32 0.32 25.19
CA TYR A 290 -36.21 0.49 26.64
C TYR A 290 -37.25 -0.31 27.43
N SER A 291 -38.38 -0.62 26.78
CA SER A 291 -39.47 -1.44 27.33
C SER A 291 -39.33 -2.94 27.05
N ALA A 292 -38.63 -3.34 25.98
CA ALA A 292 -38.48 -4.74 25.58
C ALA A 292 -37.17 -5.37 26.07
N TYR A 293 -36.11 -4.57 26.20
CA TYR A 293 -34.76 -5.02 26.53
C TYR A 293 -34.32 -4.68 27.95
N THR A 294 -33.47 -5.54 28.50
CA THR A 294 -32.77 -5.34 29.78
C THR A 294 -31.34 -4.89 29.54
N GLY A 295 -30.79 -4.19 30.53
CA GLY A 295 -29.42 -3.70 30.61
C GLY A 295 -29.26 -2.82 31.86
N ALA A 296 -28.03 -2.51 32.25
CA ALA A 296 -27.71 -1.62 33.36
C ALA A 296 -28.23 -0.19 33.13
N ASP A 297 -28.20 0.27 31.87
CA ASP A 297 -28.67 1.58 31.44
C ASP A 297 -29.36 1.53 30.05
N GLU A 298 -29.58 2.70 29.46
CA GLU A 298 -30.26 2.86 28.17
C GLU A 298 -29.38 2.46 26.98
N GLN A 299 -28.08 2.78 27.05
CA GLN A 299 -27.09 2.40 26.04
C GLN A 299 -26.92 0.88 25.96
N GLU A 300 -26.80 0.17 27.09
CA GLU A 300 -26.67 -1.28 27.07
C GLU A 300 -27.93 -1.95 26.50
N LYS A 301 -29.12 -1.41 26.78
CA LYS A 301 -30.38 -1.90 26.16
C LYS A 301 -30.41 -1.72 24.65
N ILE A 302 -29.90 -0.60 24.13
CA ILE A 302 -29.77 -0.37 22.69
C ILE A 302 -28.79 -1.37 22.09
N ARG A 303 -27.61 -1.56 22.69
CA ARG A 303 -26.62 -2.54 22.25
C ARG A 303 -27.15 -3.98 22.27
N ASN A 304 -27.89 -4.36 23.32
CA ASN A 304 -28.55 -5.67 23.43
C ASN A 304 -29.64 -5.88 22.37
N PHE A 305 -30.35 -4.83 21.96
CA PHE A 305 -31.26 -4.90 20.81
C PHE A 305 -30.51 -5.06 19.48
N ILE A 306 -29.41 -4.33 19.28
CA ILE A 306 -28.58 -4.45 18.07
C ILE A 306 -27.97 -5.86 17.97
N ARG A 307 -27.52 -6.46 19.09
CA ARG A 307 -27.09 -7.87 19.16
C ARG A 307 -28.14 -8.85 18.61
N ASP A 308 -29.39 -8.76 19.08
CA ASP A 308 -30.49 -9.61 18.58
C ASP A 308 -30.81 -9.34 17.11
N ALA A 309 -30.81 -8.06 16.69
CA ALA A 309 -31.08 -7.69 15.31
C ALA A 309 -29.98 -8.23 14.36
N TYR A 310 -28.71 -8.12 14.74
CA TYR A 310 -27.57 -8.63 13.96
C TYR A 310 -27.63 -10.15 13.84
N LEU A 311 -27.85 -10.83 14.97
CA LEU A 311 -27.77 -12.29 15.08
C LEU A 311 -28.97 -13.02 14.46
N TYR A 312 -30.17 -12.44 14.53
CA TYR A 312 -31.41 -13.11 14.12
C TYR A 312 -32.14 -12.46 12.93
N HIS A 313 -31.77 -11.23 12.55
CA HIS A 313 -32.43 -10.48 11.46
C HIS A 313 -31.45 -9.95 10.40
N GLY A 314 -30.15 -10.25 10.50
CA GLY A 314 -29.18 -10.04 9.42
C GLY A 314 -28.64 -8.61 9.25
N ILE A 315 -28.93 -7.67 10.15
CA ILE A 315 -28.51 -6.27 9.97
C ILE A 315 -26.99 -6.16 9.82
N THR A 316 -26.58 -5.20 9.00
CA THR A 316 -25.18 -4.86 8.72
C THR A 316 -24.92 -3.37 8.96
N TYR A 317 -25.96 -2.53 8.92
CA TYR A 317 -25.87 -1.08 9.12
C TYR A 317 -26.85 -0.59 10.19
N VAL A 318 -26.41 0.34 11.04
CA VAL A 318 -27.24 1.02 12.05
C VAL A 318 -27.09 2.54 11.94
N LEU A 319 -28.20 3.23 11.67
CA LEU A 319 -28.27 4.69 11.78
C LEU A 319 -28.88 5.09 13.13
N LEU A 320 -28.08 5.75 13.97
CA LEU A 320 -28.54 6.39 15.20
C LEU A 320 -29.22 7.72 14.84
N GLY A 321 -30.54 7.66 14.67
CA GLY A 321 -31.40 8.76 14.26
C GLY A 321 -31.75 9.69 15.41
N GLY A 322 -30.77 10.43 15.91
CA GLY A 322 -30.96 11.45 16.92
C GLY A 322 -29.65 11.93 17.53
N ASP A 323 -29.66 13.12 18.11
CA ASP A 323 -28.55 13.66 18.91
C ASP A 323 -28.35 12.85 20.22
N ALA A 324 -27.13 12.82 20.74
CA ALA A 324 -26.74 12.28 22.05
C ALA A 324 -26.62 13.33 23.16
N ASP A 325 -26.54 14.62 22.80
CA ASP A 325 -26.44 15.80 23.65
C ASP A 325 -27.27 15.72 24.97
N GLY A 326 -26.67 16.18 26.08
CA GLY A 326 -27.25 16.08 27.43
C GLY A 326 -28.50 16.94 27.69
N GLY A 327 -28.87 17.82 26.76
CA GLY A 327 -30.13 18.54 26.71
C GLY A 327 -30.05 19.99 26.23
N ARG A 328 -31.00 20.35 25.36
CA ARG A 328 -31.42 21.70 24.95
C ARG A 328 -30.33 22.68 24.55
N LYS A 329 -29.49 22.28 23.60
CA LYS A 329 -28.52 23.15 22.90
C LYS A 329 -29.09 23.55 21.54
N GLY A 330 -28.31 24.14 20.63
CA GLY A 330 -28.75 24.55 19.28
C GLY A 330 -29.86 25.61 19.10
N GLY A 331 -30.84 25.69 20.01
CA GLY A 331 -32.18 26.24 19.78
C GLY A 331 -33.31 25.18 19.88
N GLU A 332 -33.01 23.96 20.32
CA GLU A 332 -33.83 22.76 20.12
C GLU A 332 -35.09 22.59 20.98
N GLY A 333 -35.85 21.54 20.66
CA GLY A 333 -37.09 21.16 21.34
C GLY A 333 -37.01 19.96 22.29
N TRP A 334 -35.96 19.13 22.24
CA TRP A 334 -35.89 17.83 22.89
C TRP A 334 -34.65 17.75 23.81
N ASN A 335 -34.28 16.55 24.25
CA ASN A 335 -33.10 16.26 25.05
C ASN A 335 -32.64 14.85 24.63
N SER A 336 -31.33 14.58 24.52
CA SER A 336 -30.67 13.28 24.29
C SER A 336 -31.58 12.19 23.70
N ILE A 337 -31.60 12.08 22.37
CA ILE A 337 -32.55 11.22 21.64
C ILE A 337 -32.02 9.78 21.52
N VAL A 338 -30.73 9.63 21.19
CA VAL A 338 -30.04 8.34 21.18
C VAL A 338 -28.72 8.53 21.93
N PRO A 339 -28.63 8.12 23.21
CA PRO A 339 -27.47 8.43 24.04
C PRO A 339 -26.21 7.75 23.49
N ALA A 340 -25.05 8.37 23.66
CA ALA A 340 -23.76 7.76 23.37
C ALA A 340 -23.16 7.06 24.60
N ARG A 341 -22.16 6.22 24.39
CA ARG A 341 -21.36 5.62 25.46
C ARG A 341 -20.03 6.39 25.57
N GLY A 342 -19.67 6.77 26.80
CA GLY A 342 -18.32 7.22 27.11
C GLY A 342 -17.38 6.03 27.27
N LEU A 343 -16.31 5.95 26.47
CA LEU A 343 -15.28 4.93 26.52
C LEU A 343 -13.96 5.48 27.09
N TRP A 344 -13.24 4.67 27.86
CA TRP A 344 -12.03 5.08 28.55
C TRP A 344 -10.78 4.90 27.70
N ALA A 345 -10.02 5.98 27.50
CA ALA A 345 -8.62 5.90 27.11
C ALA A 345 -7.83 6.98 27.87
N TRP A 346 -6.50 6.87 27.86
CA TRP A 346 -5.64 7.90 28.45
C TRP A 346 -5.84 9.24 27.74
N ASP A 347 -6.13 10.29 28.52
CA ASP A 347 -6.38 11.65 28.03
C ASP A 347 -5.23 12.61 28.41
N TYR A 348 -5.10 13.67 27.61
CA TYR A 348 -4.25 14.83 27.88
C TYR A 348 -4.89 15.80 28.91
N GLU A 349 -6.21 15.77 29.03
CA GLU A 349 -6.99 16.65 29.91
C GLU A 349 -6.90 16.24 31.40
N ALA A 350 -7.11 17.20 32.29
CA ALA A 350 -7.02 16.97 33.74
C ALA A 350 -8.19 16.18 34.33
N THR A 351 -9.33 16.07 33.62
CA THR A 351 -10.57 15.42 34.09
C THR A 351 -11.47 14.83 32.97
N PRO A 352 -11.00 13.84 32.18
CA PRO A 352 -11.95 12.92 31.52
C PRO A 352 -11.52 11.44 31.62
N PRO A 353 -12.44 10.55 32.01
CA PRO A 353 -12.32 9.10 31.81
C PRO A 353 -13.25 8.58 30.70
N MET A 354 -13.80 9.45 29.84
CA MET A 354 -14.92 9.11 28.93
C MET A 354 -14.91 9.90 27.60
N ILE A 355 -14.64 9.19 26.50
CA ILE A 355 -14.73 9.63 25.11
C ILE A 355 -16.08 9.17 24.54
N PRO A 356 -16.98 10.06 24.10
CA PRO A 356 -18.25 9.66 23.53
C PRO A 356 -18.00 9.00 22.17
N SER A 357 -18.49 7.77 22.05
CA SER A 357 -18.23 6.90 20.92
C SER A 357 -19.46 6.07 20.56
N ASP A 358 -19.78 6.05 19.27
CA ASP A 358 -20.80 5.16 18.72
C ASP A 358 -20.24 3.77 18.38
N LEU A 359 -18.92 3.56 18.53
CA LEU A 359 -18.26 2.24 18.41
C LEU A 359 -18.88 1.21 19.36
N TYR A 360 -19.35 1.62 20.54
CA TYR A 360 -20.05 0.75 21.49
C TYR A 360 -21.30 0.08 20.91
N TYR A 361 -21.90 0.67 19.87
CA TYR A 361 -23.05 0.11 19.14
C TYR A 361 -22.63 -0.70 17.89
N ALA A 362 -21.36 -0.66 17.51
CA ALA A 362 -20.77 -1.31 16.35
C ALA A 362 -20.10 -2.65 16.72
N CYS A 363 -19.24 -2.60 17.75
CA CYS A 363 -18.62 -3.74 18.40
C CYS A 363 -19.62 -4.32 19.39
N LEU A 364 -20.08 -5.54 19.14
CA LEU A 364 -21.19 -6.10 19.89
C LEU A 364 -20.77 -7.10 20.96
N ASP A 365 -19.56 -7.67 20.88
CA ASP A 365 -19.05 -8.66 21.85
C ASP A 365 -18.38 -8.06 23.10
N GLY A 366 -18.24 -8.88 24.15
CA GLY A 366 -17.89 -8.44 25.50
C GLY A 366 -18.98 -7.61 26.20
N ASP A 367 -18.77 -7.25 27.47
CA ASP A 367 -19.65 -6.35 28.24
C ASP A 367 -19.14 -4.90 28.32
N TYR A 368 -17.85 -4.68 28.04
CA TYR A 368 -17.14 -3.39 28.11
C TYR A 368 -17.04 -2.78 29.53
N ASP A 369 -17.46 -3.46 30.60
CA ASP A 369 -17.37 -3.03 32.01
C ASP A 369 -17.20 -4.29 32.89
N SER A 370 -16.28 -5.19 32.50
CA SER A 370 -16.11 -6.51 33.14
C SER A 370 -15.68 -6.42 34.60
N ASN A 371 -15.16 -5.28 35.02
CA ASN A 371 -14.82 -5.01 36.41
C ASN A 371 -16.02 -4.46 37.24
N GLY A 372 -17.12 -4.08 36.59
CA GLY A 372 -18.35 -3.57 37.20
C GLY A 372 -18.16 -2.25 37.97
N ASN A 373 -17.20 -1.43 37.56
CA ASN A 373 -16.89 -0.15 38.18
C ASN A 373 -17.67 1.02 37.53
N GLY A 374 -18.25 0.81 36.34
CA GLY A 374 -19.05 1.79 35.59
C GLY A 374 -18.25 2.72 34.67
N ILE A 375 -16.96 2.45 34.48
CA ILE A 375 -16.07 3.01 33.46
C ILE A 375 -16.04 1.96 32.34
N TYR A 376 -16.32 2.37 31.11
CA TYR A 376 -16.47 1.43 30.00
C TYR A 376 -15.27 1.47 29.06
N GLY A 377 -14.84 0.32 28.55
CA GLY A 377 -13.82 0.23 27.51
C GLY A 377 -12.37 0.35 28.00
N GLU A 378 -12.11 0.07 29.28
CA GLU A 378 -10.74 0.01 29.82
C GLU A 378 -9.97 -1.18 29.18
N PRO A 379 -8.62 -1.12 29.05
CA PRO A 379 -7.81 -2.21 28.49
C PRO A 379 -7.80 -3.52 29.30
N GLU A 380 -8.59 -3.57 30.38
CA GLU A 380 -8.81 -4.73 31.25
C GLU A 380 -10.29 -5.17 31.27
N ASP A 381 -11.20 -4.52 30.53
CA ASP A 381 -12.63 -4.87 30.46
C ASP A 381 -12.97 -5.95 29.44
N GLY A 382 -11.96 -6.53 28.78
CA GLY A 382 -12.10 -7.66 27.88
C GLY A 382 -12.09 -9.02 28.58
N PRO A 383 -12.41 -10.10 27.83
CA PRO A 383 -12.44 -11.46 28.36
C PRO A 383 -11.17 -11.84 29.15
N GLY A 384 -11.34 -12.20 30.42
CA GLY A 384 -10.25 -12.62 31.30
C GLY A 384 -9.34 -11.49 31.82
N GLY A 385 -9.76 -10.22 31.71
CA GLY A 385 -8.92 -9.06 32.04
C GLY A 385 -8.04 -8.60 30.88
N GLY A 386 -8.44 -8.95 29.65
CA GLY A 386 -7.76 -8.58 28.41
C GLY A 386 -8.27 -7.27 27.83
N GLU A 387 -7.81 -6.94 26.62
CA GLU A 387 -8.34 -5.83 25.82
C GLU A 387 -9.82 -6.08 25.48
N VAL A 388 -10.63 -5.02 25.47
CA VAL A 388 -11.99 -5.09 24.92
C VAL A 388 -11.96 -5.49 23.45
N ASP A 389 -13.09 -6.00 22.97
CA ASP A 389 -13.26 -6.24 21.55
C ASP A 389 -13.44 -4.92 20.81
N LEU A 390 -12.67 -4.70 19.74
CA LEU A 390 -12.66 -3.46 18.95
C LEU A 390 -13.13 -3.69 17.51
N MET A 391 -13.32 -4.94 17.09
CA MET A 391 -13.83 -5.25 15.75
C MET A 391 -15.36 -5.12 15.75
N ALA A 392 -15.95 -4.67 14.64
CA ALA A 392 -17.40 -4.45 14.58
C ALA A 392 -18.15 -5.52 13.80
N GLU A 393 -19.35 -5.85 14.30
CA GLU A 393 -20.36 -6.70 13.64
C GLU A 393 -21.22 -5.89 12.67
N VAL A 394 -21.49 -4.63 13.02
CA VAL A 394 -22.34 -3.70 12.26
C VAL A 394 -21.69 -2.33 12.10
N TYR A 395 -21.94 -1.67 10.98
CA TYR A 395 -21.41 -0.34 10.69
C TYR A 395 -22.37 0.74 11.17
N VAL A 396 -21.89 1.60 12.06
CA VAL A 396 -22.70 2.63 12.73
C VAL A 396 -22.40 4.01 12.17
N GLY A 397 -23.44 4.81 12.01
CA GLY A 397 -23.35 6.26 11.80
C GLY A 397 -24.48 6.95 12.54
N ARG A 398 -24.34 8.26 12.77
CA ARG A 398 -25.30 9.09 13.49
C ARG A 398 -25.93 10.13 12.57
N ALA A 399 -27.24 10.29 12.65
CA ALA A 399 -27.93 11.50 12.19
C ALA A 399 -28.14 12.37 13.45
N PRO A 400 -27.26 13.36 13.72
CA PRO A 400 -27.34 14.20 14.91
C PRO A 400 -28.45 15.23 14.71
N VAL A 401 -29.70 14.81 14.82
CA VAL A 401 -30.88 15.64 14.56
C VAL A 401 -31.79 15.63 15.78
N ASP A 402 -32.19 16.81 16.25
CA ASP A 402 -33.18 16.94 17.33
C ASP A 402 -34.55 17.42 16.83
N SER A 403 -34.57 18.10 15.68
CA SER A 403 -35.74 18.76 15.13
C SER A 403 -36.22 18.13 13.83
N TYR A 404 -37.47 18.42 13.47
CA TYR A 404 -38.02 18.01 12.18
C TYR A 404 -37.38 18.75 10.99
N ALA A 405 -36.74 19.90 11.22
CA ALA A 405 -36.10 20.66 10.15
C ALA A 405 -34.75 20.03 9.77
N GLU A 406 -33.94 19.68 10.76
CA GLU A 406 -32.64 19.05 10.58
C GLU A 406 -32.79 17.63 10.06
N LEU A 407 -33.76 16.85 10.59
CA LEU A 407 -34.14 15.57 10.01
C LEU A 407 -34.47 15.70 8.52
N SER A 408 -35.26 16.72 8.15
CA SER A 408 -35.63 16.97 6.76
C SER A 408 -34.43 17.37 5.90
N ASN A 409 -33.47 18.12 6.43
CA ASN A 409 -32.25 18.49 5.73
C ASN A 409 -31.30 17.30 5.55
N PHE A 410 -31.05 16.55 6.62
CA PHE A 410 -30.21 15.35 6.63
C PHE A 410 -30.73 14.34 5.58
N VAL A 411 -31.98 13.88 5.73
CA VAL A 411 -32.58 12.89 4.82
C VAL A 411 -32.62 13.41 3.38
N ARG A 412 -32.91 14.71 3.17
CA ARG A 412 -32.86 15.31 1.83
C ARG A 412 -31.46 15.29 1.24
N LYS A 413 -30.41 15.63 2.00
CA LYS A 413 -29.02 15.62 1.52
C LYS A 413 -28.53 14.19 1.24
N THR A 414 -28.81 13.22 2.11
CA THR A 414 -28.48 11.80 1.88
C THR A 414 -29.16 11.27 0.62
N ILE A 415 -30.48 11.46 0.46
CA ILE A 415 -31.20 10.99 -0.74
C ILE A 415 -30.74 11.75 -1.99
N ALA A 416 -30.51 13.07 -1.90
CA ALA A 416 -30.04 13.86 -3.03
C ALA A 416 -28.68 13.36 -3.53
N TYR A 417 -27.73 13.11 -2.62
CA TYR A 417 -26.42 12.55 -2.92
C TYR A 417 -26.53 11.17 -3.57
N GLU A 418 -27.20 10.21 -2.91
CA GLU A 418 -27.32 8.84 -3.41
C GLU A 418 -28.13 8.72 -4.72
N SER A 419 -28.92 9.74 -5.06
CA SER A 419 -29.66 9.82 -6.32
C SER A 419 -28.83 10.31 -7.51
N VAL A 420 -27.57 10.72 -7.29
CA VAL A 420 -26.67 11.14 -8.37
C VAL A 420 -26.20 9.92 -9.13
N ALA A 421 -26.71 9.75 -10.36
CA ALA A 421 -26.17 8.78 -11.32
C ALA A 421 -24.91 9.31 -12.03
N SER A 422 -24.86 10.60 -12.33
CA SER A 422 -23.74 11.31 -12.96
C SER A 422 -23.82 12.80 -12.65
N ASP A 423 -22.71 13.40 -12.22
CA ASP A 423 -22.53 14.85 -12.13
C ASP A 423 -21.02 15.19 -11.98
N PRO A 424 -20.46 16.12 -12.77
CA PRO A 424 -19.04 16.51 -12.70
C PRO A 424 -18.54 17.02 -11.33
N TYR A 425 -19.41 17.38 -10.38
CA TYR A 425 -18.91 17.71 -9.03
C TYR A 425 -18.21 16.52 -8.35
N LEU A 426 -18.55 15.28 -8.73
CA LEU A 426 -18.00 14.02 -8.20
C LEU A 426 -16.48 13.86 -8.44
N GLU A 427 -15.89 14.65 -9.34
CA GLU A 427 -14.43 14.70 -9.54
C GLU A 427 -13.73 15.60 -8.52
N LYS A 428 -14.43 16.55 -7.89
CA LYS A 428 -13.80 17.68 -7.18
C LYS A 428 -13.46 17.35 -5.73
N VAL A 429 -12.16 17.38 -5.41
CA VAL A 429 -11.62 17.13 -4.08
C VAL A 429 -10.97 18.40 -3.55
N LEU A 430 -11.29 18.79 -2.31
CA LEU A 430 -10.69 19.93 -1.63
C LEU A 430 -9.92 19.50 -0.38
N LEU A 431 -8.64 19.84 -0.32
CA LEU A 431 -7.76 19.59 0.83
C LEU A 431 -7.51 20.91 1.57
N VAL A 432 -7.89 21.00 2.85
CA VAL A 432 -7.85 22.23 3.66
C VAL A 432 -6.89 22.05 4.84
N GLY A 433 -5.71 22.67 4.74
CA GLY A 433 -4.59 22.50 5.68
C GLY A 433 -4.21 23.79 6.37
N GLU A 434 -4.49 23.91 7.67
CA GLU A 434 -4.11 25.09 8.45
C GLU A 434 -2.69 24.97 9.03
N TYR A 435 -2.14 26.09 9.51
CA TYR A 435 -0.94 26.09 10.35
C TYR A 435 -1.27 25.58 11.76
N LEU A 436 -0.53 24.58 12.25
CA LEU A 436 -0.80 23.92 13.55
C LEU A 436 0.08 24.44 14.70
N GLY A 437 1.21 25.09 14.40
CA GLY A 437 1.98 25.87 15.36
C GLY A 437 2.76 25.11 16.44
N PHE A 438 2.77 23.76 16.44
CA PHE A 438 3.57 22.95 17.36
C PHE A 438 4.96 22.56 16.82
N GLY A 439 5.30 22.96 15.59
CA GLY A 439 6.62 22.83 14.98
C GLY A 439 6.87 21.52 14.22
N GLY A 440 8.07 21.43 13.64
CA GLY A 440 8.58 20.24 12.95
C GLY A 440 7.99 20.03 11.55
N VAL A 441 7.90 18.79 11.10
CA VAL A 441 7.34 18.44 9.78
C VAL A 441 5.83 18.66 9.77
N SER A 442 5.13 18.39 10.86
CA SER A 442 3.67 18.50 10.93
C SER A 442 3.17 19.87 11.40
N ASP A 443 4.02 20.90 11.37
CA ASP A 443 3.63 22.29 11.69
C ASP A 443 2.58 22.85 10.71
N TRP A 444 2.43 22.21 9.55
CA TRP A 444 1.48 22.54 8.50
C TRP A 444 0.59 21.35 8.17
N GLY A 445 -0.73 21.49 8.32
CA GLY A 445 -1.67 20.41 8.02
C GLY A 445 -1.61 19.93 6.56
N GLY A 446 -1.24 20.81 5.63
CA GLY A 446 -1.02 20.46 4.22
C GLY A 446 0.01 19.35 4.00
N ASN A 447 1.05 19.24 4.85
CA ASN A 447 2.06 18.17 4.72
C ASN A 447 1.48 16.77 4.95
N CYS A 448 0.48 16.65 5.83
CA CYS A 448 -0.22 15.38 6.06
C CYS A 448 -1.32 15.15 4.99
N LEU A 449 -2.01 16.22 4.57
CA LEU A 449 -3.06 16.13 3.54
C LEU A 449 -2.51 15.78 2.16
N ASP A 450 -1.25 16.09 1.85
CA ASP A 450 -0.60 15.65 0.62
C ASP A 450 -0.47 14.11 0.55
N GLU A 451 -0.27 13.42 1.69
CA GLU A 451 -0.27 11.95 1.75
C GLU A 451 -1.66 11.31 1.52
N ILE A 452 -2.73 12.07 1.75
CA ILE A 452 -4.12 11.68 1.47
C ILE A 452 -4.50 12.02 0.03
N LYS A 453 -4.02 13.16 -0.46
CA LYS A 453 -4.25 13.67 -1.81
C LYS A 453 -3.73 12.72 -2.89
N ASP A 454 -2.48 12.27 -2.75
CA ASP A 454 -1.78 11.50 -3.79
C ASP A 454 -1.43 10.07 -3.36
N GLY A 455 -1.73 9.69 -2.12
CA GLY A 455 -1.27 8.45 -1.52
C GLY A 455 0.17 8.56 -1.00
N SER A 456 0.61 7.57 -0.22
CA SER A 456 1.94 7.63 0.38
C SER A 456 2.44 6.27 0.87
N GLY A 457 3.75 6.04 0.73
CA GLY A 457 4.50 4.98 1.41
C GLY A 457 5.30 5.48 2.62
N SER A 458 5.15 6.77 3.00
CA SER A 458 5.79 7.38 4.17
C SER A 458 5.46 6.59 5.42
N SER A 459 6.44 6.50 6.31
CA SER A 459 6.29 5.89 7.64
C SER A 459 6.10 4.37 7.64
N GLY A 460 6.38 3.73 6.49
CA GLY A 460 6.61 2.29 6.36
C GLY A 460 5.48 1.51 5.68
N TYR A 461 4.24 1.94 5.90
CA TYR A 461 3.05 1.39 5.28
C TYR A 461 2.62 2.23 4.08
N ASN A 462 2.01 1.57 3.09
CA ASN A 462 1.51 2.20 1.88
C ASN A 462 0.00 2.46 2.03
N THR A 463 -0.47 3.60 1.54
CA THR A 463 -1.90 3.95 1.50
C THR A 463 -2.23 4.66 0.19
N THR A 464 -3.33 4.27 -0.44
CA THR A 464 -3.85 4.83 -1.68
C THR A 464 -4.57 6.16 -1.42
N GLY A 465 -4.22 7.19 -2.19
CA GLY A 465 -4.92 8.48 -2.16
C GLY A 465 -5.96 8.59 -3.27
N PHE A 466 -6.38 9.82 -3.55
CA PHE A 466 -7.31 10.09 -4.65
C PHE A 466 -6.67 9.80 -6.02
N PRO A 467 -7.30 8.94 -6.86
CA PRO A 467 -6.83 8.65 -8.21
C PRO A 467 -6.70 9.88 -9.12
N GLU A 468 -5.95 9.74 -10.21
CA GLU A 468 -5.61 10.84 -11.12
C GLU A 468 -6.79 11.42 -11.93
N ASP A 469 -7.94 10.74 -11.97
CA ASP A 469 -9.18 11.26 -12.56
C ASP A 469 -9.96 12.22 -11.64
N TYR A 470 -9.52 12.41 -10.39
CA TYR A 470 -10.06 13.42 -9.48
C TYR A 470 -9.38 14.79 -9.64
N GLN A 471 -10.20 15.85 -9.67
CA GLN A 471 -9.77 17.25 -9.67
C GLN A 471 -9.36 17.70 -8.26
N LYS A 472 -8.10 17.43 -7.91
CA LYS A 472 -7.49 17.68 -6.58
C LYS A 472 -7.08 19.15 -6.39
N SER A 473 -7.78 19.88 -5.51
CA SER A 473 -7.54 21.30 -5.17
C SER A 473 -7.10 21.50 -3.71
N THR A 474 -6.26 22.49 -3.41
CA THR A 474 -5.70 22.72 -2.06
C THR A 474 -5.90 24.15 -1.53
N LEU A 475 -6.16 24.25 -0.21
CA LEU A 475 -6.10 25.47 0.59
C LEU A 475 -5.16 25.25 1.77
N TYR A 476 -3.86 25.49 1.56
CA TYR A 476 -2.83 25.30 2.58
C TYR A 476 -2.22 26.61 3.06
N ASP A 477 -2.21 26.83 4.37
CA ASP A 477 -1.50 27.98 4.97
C ASP A 477 0.02 27.96 4.72
N ARG A 478 0.57 26.77 4.44
CA ARG A 478 1.97 26.53 4.02
C ARG A 478 2.32 27.31 2.76
N ASP A 479 1.39 27.32 1.81
CA ASP A 479 1.65 27.75 0.43
C ASP A 479 1.18 29.19 0.22
N ARG A 480 0.06 29.58 0.85
CA ARG A 480 -0.47 30.94 0.80
C ARG A 480 -1.43 31.24 1.95
N LYS A 481 -1.68 32.52 2.18
CA LYS A 481 -2.81 32.95 3.00
C LYS A 481 -4.13 32.74 2.25
N TRP A 482 -5.10 32.19 2.97
CA TRP A 482 -6.50 32.05 2.57
C TRP A 482 -7.38 32.34 3.79
N ASP A 483 -8.62 32.78 3.54
CA ASP A 483 -9.60 33.06 4.60
C ASP A 483 -10.89 32.26 4.40
N LYS A 484 -11.78 32.34 5.39
CA LYS A 484 -13.02 31.56 5.40
C LYS A 484 -13.99 31.92 4.25
N ALA A 485 -13.95 33.14 3.72
CA ALA A 485 -14.85 33.53 2.63
C ALA A 485 -14.45 32.83 1.32
N GLU A 486 -13.14 32.66 1.08
CA GLU A 486 -12.62 31.87 -0.04
C GLU A 486 -13.01 30.39 0.08
N LEU A 487 -12.90 29.79 1.27
CA LEU A 487 -13.34 28.41 1.50
C LEU A 487 -14.87 28.25 1.31
N MET A 488 -15.67 29.19 1.81
CA MET A 488 -17.11 29.20 1.55
C MET A 488 -17.45 29.32 0.06
N GLU A 489 -16.70 30.11 -0.71
CA GLU A 489 -16.89 30.22 -2.18
C GLU A 489 -16.54 28.91 -2.90
N LEU A 490 -15.52 28.17 -2.46
CA LEU A 490 -15.21 26.85 -3.00
C LEU A 490 -16.29 25.81 -2.65
N ILE A 491 -16.81 25.82 -1.43
CA ILE A 491 -17.91 24.94 -1.02
C ILE A 491 -19.17 25.28 -1.82
N ASP A 492 -19.58 26.56 -1.86
CA ASP A 492 -20.70 27.08 -2.65
C ASP A 492 -20.54 26.80 -4.18
N GLY A 493 -19.32 26.51 -4.64
CA GLY A 493 -18.98 26.06 -6.00
C GLY A 493 -19.13 24.56 -6.27
N ASP A 494 -19.75 23.83 -5.34
CA ASP A 494 -19.97 22.38 -5.28
C ASP A 494 -18.68 21.55 -5.34
N VAL A 495 -18.25 21.02 -4.19
CA VAL A 495 -17.18 20.00 -4.07
C VAL A 495 -17.77 18.64 -3.72
N HIS A 496 -17.11 17.53 -4.06
CA HIS A 496 -17.55 16.19 -3.68
C HIS A 496 -16.96 15.72 -2.35
N SER A 497 -15.66 15.97 -2.13
CA SER A 497 -14.97 15.63 -0.88
C SER A 497 -14.21 16.83 -0.32
N LEU A 498 -14.25 17.01 1.00
CA LEU A 498 -13.48 18.00 1.75
C LEU A 498 -12.72 17.32 2.88
N ASN A 499 -11.38 17.34 2.81
CA ASN A 499 -10.50 16.75 3.81
C ASN A 499 -9.73 17.85 4.56
N HIS A 500 -9.79 17.84 5.90
CA HIS A 500 -9.31 18.93 6.76
C HIS A 500 -8.31 18.44 7.82
N LEU A 501 -7.22 19.19 7.95
CA LEU A 501 -6.34 19.18 9.12
C LEU A 501 -5.99 20.61 9.52
N GLY A 502 -6.47 21.00 10.69
CA GLY A 502 -6.35 22.35 11.23
C GLY A 502 -6.82 22.43 12.67
N HIS A 503 -6.72 23.61 13.27
CA HIS A 503 -7.28 23.85 14.59
C HIS A 503 -8.81 23.84 14.55
N ALA A 504 -9.41 23.21 15.56
CA ALA A 504 -10.86 23.20 15.72
C ALA A 504 -11.26 23.27 17.19
N SER A 505 -12.54 23.53 17.41
CA SER A 505 -13.27 23.48 18.68
C SER A 505 -14.70 23.05 18.38
N VAL A 506 -15.53 22.85 19.42
CA VAL A 506 -16.96 22.54 19.26
C VAL A 506 -17.64 23.49 18.26
N GLY A 507 -17.42 24.80 18.36
CA GLY A 507 -18.08 25.80 17.51
C GLY A 507 -17.31 26.26 16.26
N SER A 508 -16.15 25.68 15.93
CA SER A 508 -15.28 26.21 14.86
C SER A 508 -14.32 25.18 14.24
N ALA A 509 -14.16 25.17 12.93
CA ALA A 509 -13.18 24.37 12.19
C ALA A 509 -12.94 25.02 10.81
N MET A 510 -11.78 24.76 10.16
CA MET A 510 -11.47 25.28 8.82
C MET A 510 -11.59 26.82 8.73
N LYS A 511 -11.20 27.53 9.79
CA LYS A 511 -11.43 28.99 9.99
C LYS A 511 -12.89 29.47 9.97
N MET A 512 -13.87 28.58 9.83
CA MET A 512 -15.31 28.87 9.91
C MET A 512 -15.86 28.67 11.32
N ASN A 513 -16.99 29.31 11.62
CA ASN A 513 -17.84 29.01 12.77
C ASN A 513 -19.23 28.52 12.33
N VAL A 514 -20.04 28.06 13.28
CA VAL A 514 -21.41 27.55 13.01
C VAL A 514 -22.30 28.53 12.23
N GLU A 515 -22.17 29.85 12.45
CA GLU A 515 -22.95 30.84 11.70
C GLU A 515 -22.51 30.95 10.23
N ASP A 516 -21.25 30.60 9.92
CA ASP A 516 -20.74 30.56 8.55
C ASP A 516 -21.26 29.32 7.82
N VAL A 517 -21.33 28.17 8.50
CA VAL A 517 -21.91 26.93 7.98
C VAL A 517 -23.39 27.12 7.62
N GLY A 518 -24.18 27.75 8.49
CA GLY A 518 -25.57 28.13 8.21
C GLY A 518 -25.76 29.21 7.12
N ARG A 519 -24.68 29.69 6.48
CA ARG A 519 -24.70 30.64 5.34
C ARG A 519 -24.23 30.01 4.01
N LEU A 520 -23.81 28.76 4.02
CA LEU A 520 -23.45 27.99 2.81
C LEU A 520 -24.66 27.83 1.89
N LYS A 521 -24.38 27.63 0.60
CA LYS A 521 -25.36 27.61 -0.51
C LYS A 521 -25.09 26.54 -1.57
N ASN A 522 -24.15 25.63 -1.33
CA ASN A 522 -23.83 24.54 -2.25
C ASN A 522 -25.10 23.72 -2.58
N ASP A 523 -25.33 23.50 -3.88
CA ASP A 523 -26.49 22.77 -4.39
C ASP A 523 -26.24 21.25 -4.34
N ARG A 524 -24.97 20.82 -4.37
CA ARG A 524 -24.52 19.44 -4.20
C ARG A 524 -23.89 19.23 -2.83
N PRO A 525 -24.38 18.28 -2.01
CA PRO A 525 -23.80 18.02 -0.71
C PRO A 525 -22.50 17.22 -0.81
N PHE A 526 -21.53 17.52 0.05
CA PHE A 526 -20.20 16.91 0.04
C PHE A 526 -19.99 15.89 1.17
N PHE A 527 -18.94 15.08 1.05
CA PHE A 527 -18.39 14.25 2.12
C PHE A 527 -17.25 14.97 2.83
N GLY A 528 -17.28 15.03 4.17
CA GLY A 528 -16.23 15.67 4.96
C GLY A 528 -15.41 14.70 5.82
N TYR A 529 -14.10 14.95 5.96
CA TYR A 529 -13.25 14.33 6.99
C TYR A 529 -12.41 15.40 7.68
N SER A 530 -12.40 15.45 9.01
CA SER A 530 -11.61 16.41 9.80
C SER A 530 -10.84 15.76 10.95
N GLN A 531 -9.51 15.94 10.96
CA GLN A 531 -8.65 15.59 12.11
C GLN A 531 -8.66 16.65 13.23
N GLY A 532 -9.32 17.79 13.04
CA GLY A 532 -9.33 18.88 14.01
C GLY A 532 -9.98 18.50 15.35
N CYS A 533 -9.40 18.96 16.45
CA CYS A 533 -9.89 18.73 17.81
C CYS A 533 -11.35 19.18 18.00
N TYR A 534 -12.16 18.36 18.66
CA TYR A 534 -13.52 18.69 19.14
C TYR A 534 -14.53 19.10 18.06
N ALA A 535 -14.18 18.99 16.78
CA ALA A 535 -15.03 19.42 15.68
C ALA A 535 -16.34 18.60 15.61
N GLY A 536 -16.26 17.30 15.91
CA GLY A 536 -17.39 16.38 16.00
C GLY A 536 -17.74 16.02 17.44
N SER A 537 -17.64 16.96 18.37
CA SER A 537 -18.04 16.78 19.77
C SER A 537 -19.55 16.81 19.91
N PHE A 538 -20.22 15.75 19.42
CA PHE A 538 -21.69 15.57 19.41
C PHE A 538 -22.32 15.34 20.80
N ASP A 539 -21.52 15.35 21.87
CA ASP A 539 -22.04 15.50 23.24
C ASP A 539 -21.96 16.95 23.72
N ASN A 540 -21.55 17.88 22.85
CA ASN A 540 -21.34 19.30 23.06
C ASN A 540 -20.31 19.67 24.15
N ARG A 541 -19.46 18.73 24.60
CA ARG A 541 -18.41 19.02 25.61
C ARG A 541 -17.17 19.67 24.98
N ASP A 542 -16.55 20.60 25.69
CA ASP A 542 -15.25 21.20 25.37
C ASP A 542 -14.09 20.68 26.27
N PRO A 543 -12.82 21.05 26.01
CA PRO A 543 -11.67 20.58 26.81
C PRO A 543 -11.67 21.00 28.28
N ASP A 544 -12.38 22.07 28.65
CA ASP A 544 -12.51 22.52 30.04
C ASP A 544 -13.66 21.78 30.76
N SER A 545 -14.20 20.72 30.15
CA SER A 545 -15.37 19.96 30.60
C SER A 545 -16.67 20.78 30.65
N VAL A 546 -16.75 21.86 29.85
CA VAL A 546 -17.94 22.70 29.75
C VAL A 546 -18.77 22.27 28.54
N TYR A 547 -20.07 22.11 28.74
CA TYR A 547 -20.98 21.77 27.66
C TYR A 547 -21.45 23.03 26.94
N SER A 548 -21.01 23.19 25.69
CA SER A 548 -21.37 24.23 24.73
C SER A 548 -22.88 24.51 24.69
N PRO A 549 -23.33 25.76 24.48
CA PRO A 549 -24.75 26.09 24.26
C PRO A 549 -25.22 25.88 22.80
N ILE A 550 -24.28 25.58 21.89
CA ILE A 550 -24.49 25.33 20.46
C ILE A 550 -23.95 23.95 20.11
N ASP A 551 -24.48 23.38 19.04
CA ASP A 551 -24.12 22.05 18.56
C ASP A 551 -22.73 22.09 17.91
N SER A 552 -22.09 20.93 17.75
CA SER A 552 -20.75 20.90 17.18
C SER A 552 -20.78 21.30 15.70
N ILE A 553 -19.69 21.91 15.22
CA ILE A 553 -19.68 22.47 13.86
C ILE A 553 -19.88 21.40 12.79
N LEU A 554 -19.45 20.16 13.03
CA LEU A 554 -19.71 19.05 12.10
C LEU A 554 -21.17 18.58 12.12
N GLU A 555 -21.91 18.81 13.20
CA GLU A 555 -23.37 18.60 13.23
C GLU A 555 -24.05 19.64 12.34
N HIS A 556 -23.75 20.94 12.52
CA HIS A 556 -24.23 21.98 11.61
C HIS A 556 -23.94 21.66 10.12
N PHE A 557 -22.78 21.10 9.78
CA PHE A 557 -22.50 20.71 8.39
C PHE A 557 -23.49 19.67 7.84
N VAL A 558 -23.99 18.74 8.66
CA VAL A 558 -24.91 17.68 8.22
C VAL A 558 -26.39 18.03 8.46
N THR A 559 -26.71 18.93 9.40
CA THR A 559 -28.08 19.32 9.76
C THR A 559 -28.62 20.57 9.05
N GLU A 560 -27.74 21.49 8.62
CA GLU A 560 -28.14 22.70 7.90
C GLU A 560 -28.69 22.38 6.48
N PRO A 561 -29.45 23.29 5.84
CA PRO A 561 -30.01 23.06 4.51
C PRO A 561 -28.99 22.81 3.39
N HIS A 562 -27.77 23.30 3.57
CA HIS A 562 -26.62 23.13 2.67
C HIS A 562 -25.49 22.40 3.43
N GLY A 563 -24.26 22.41 2.94
CA GLY A 563 -23.13 21.71 3.57
C GLY A 563 -23.01 20.25 3.14
N ALA A 564 -22.65 19.38 4.09
CA ALA A 564 -22.30 17.97 3.85
C ALA A 564 -23.51 17.03 3.92
N PHE A 565 -23.43 15.85 3.29
CA PHE A 565 -24.35 14.72 3.55
C PHE A 565 -23.83 13.80 4.67
N ALA A 566 -22.51 13.80 4.89
CA ALA A 566 -21.84 13.07 5.97
C ALA A 566 -20.50 13.73 6.30
N PHE A 567 -20.08 13.62 7.57
CA PHE A 567 -18.79 14.10 8.06
C PHE A 567 -18.18 13.10 9.06
N ILE A 568 -16.89 12.82 8.92
CA ILE A 568 -16.10 12.07 9.91
C ILE A 568 -15.25 13.06 10.71
N GLY A 569 -15.24 12.94 12.04
CA GLY A 569 -14.41 13.78 12.88
C GLY A 569 -14.29 13.32 14.32
N ASN A 570 -13.43 14.03 15.04
CA ASN A 570 -13.04 13.72 16.41
C ASN A 570 -14.01 14.35 17.41
N SER A 571 -14.51 13.52 18.33
CA SER A 571 -15.30 13.98 19.46
C SER A 571 -14.45 14.59 20.59
N ARG A 572 -13.13 14.39 20.57
CA ARG A 572 -12.15 14.95 21.53
C ARG A 572 -10.91 15.49 20.78
N PHE A 573 -9.73 15.45 21.39
CA PHE A 573 -8.50 15.95 20.77
C PHE A 573 -8.05 15.08 19.59
N GLY A 574 -7.93 15.67 18.39
CA GLY A 574 -7.11 15.05 17.35
C GLY A 574 -5.63 15.07 17.70
N TRP A 575 -4.88 14.06 17.25
CA TRP A 575 -3.51 13.79 17.64
C TRP A 575 -2.56 13.68 16.45
N GLY A 576 -1.45 14.40 16.53
CA GLY A 576 -0.33 14.38 15.58
C GLY A 576 1.02 14.12 16.27
N ARG A 577 2.11 14.23 15.51
CA ARG A 577 3.49 14.22 16.02
C ARG A 577 4.27 15.37 15.39
N ARG A 578 5.19 15.98 16.14
CA ARG A 578 5.95 17.17 15.71
C ARG A 578 6.85 16.88 14.49
N GLU A 579 7.69 15.86 14.62
CA GLU A 579 8.80 15.62 13.69
C GLU A 579 8.49 14.68 12.52
N THR A 580 7.26 14.14 12.44
CA THR A 580 6.82 13.21 11.40
C THR A 580 5.34 13.40 11.11
N THR A 581 4.94 13.19 9.84
CA THR A 581 3.53 13.10 9.43
C THR A 581 2.84 11.87 10.01
N ASP A 582 3.58 10.86 10.47
CA ASP A 582 3.01 9.71 11.18
C ASP A 582 2.42 10.16 12.53
N GLY A 583 1.15 10.55 12.52
CA GLY A 583 0.37 10.95 13.69
C GLY A 583 -0.84 10.03 13.89
N PRO A 584 -1.32 9.79 15.12
CA PRO A 584 -2.45 8.88 15.37
C PRO A 584 -3.69 9.21 14.52
N SER A 585 -4.16 10.46 14.49
CA SER A 585 -5.31 10.84 13.65
C SER A 585 -5.00 10.80 12.14
N GLN A 586 -3.73 10.93 11.73
CA GLN A 586 -3.31 10.82 10.34
C GLN A 586 -3.39 9.36 9.85
N ARG A 587 -3.00 8.38 10.67
CA ARG A 587 -3.08 6.96 10.30
C ARG A 587 -4.50 6.56 9.90
N TYR A 588 -5.49 6.86 10.74
CA TYR A 588 -6.91 6.57 10.44
C TYR A 588 -7.43 7.31 9.21
N HIS A 589 -7.03 8.58 9.00
CA HIS A 589 -7.47 9.35 7.81
C HIS A 589 -6.83 8.81 6.52
N ARG A 590 -5.57 8.36 6.54
CA ARG A 590 -4.93 7.69 5.40
C ARG A 590 -5.57 6.33 5.12
N GLN A 591 -5.77 5.50 6.14
CA GLN A 591 -6.44 4.20 5.96
C GLN A 591 -7.89 4.34 5.49
N PHE A 592 -8.61 5.41 5.84
CA PHE A 592 -9.97 5.63 5.30
C PHE A 592 -9.98 5.76 3.78
N TRP A 593 -9.02 6.50 3.21
CA TRP A 593 -8.92 6.67 1.77
C TRP A 593 -8.29 5.45 1.08
N ASP A 594 -7.43 4.69 1.77
CA ASP A 594 -6.97 3.38 1.28
C ASP A 594 -8.10 2.34 1.23
N ALA A 595 -8.96 2.28 2.26
CA ALA A 595 -10.15 1.44 2.22
C ALA A 595 -11.04 1.78 1.02
N VAL A 596 -11.27 3.07 0.74
CA VAL A 596 -12.10 3.52 -0.40
C VAL A 596 -11.46 3.20 -1.76
N PHE A 597 -10.17 3.48 -1.95
CA PHE A 597 -9.52 3.45 -3.27
C PHE A 597 -8.57 2.27 -3.50
N GLY A 598 -7.84 1.83 -2.48
CA GLY A 598 -6.98 0.65 -2.50
C GLY A 598 -7.78 -0.66 -2.36
N GLU A 599 -8.72 -0.71 -1.42
CA GLU A 599 -9.52 -1.92 -1.14
C GLU A 599 -10.89 -1.94 -1.86
N GLY A 600 -11.38 -0.80 -2.32
CA GLY A 600 -12.69 -0.66 -2.99
C GLY A 600 -13.90 -0.68 -2.04
N ILE A 601 -13.67 -0.45 -0.75
CA ILE A 601 -14.68 -0.38 0.32
C ILE A 601 -15.33 1.01 0.29
N ARG A 602 -16.43 1.15 -0.48
CA ARG A 602 -17.05 2.47 -0.74
C ARG A 602 -18.10 2.92 0.27
N ASN A 603 -18.74 2.02 1.02
CA ASN A 603 -19.73 2.40 2.04
C ASN A 603 -19.01 3.12 3.19
N ILE A 604 -19.32 4.39 3.45
CA ILE A 604 -18.50 5.25 4.32
C ILE A 604 -18.40 4.76 5.77
N GLY A 605 -19.45 4.12 6.30
CA GLY A 605 -19.42 3.50 7.63
C GLY A 605 -18.53 2.26 7.69
N ARG A 606 -18.43 1.52 6.58
CA ARG A 606 -17.54 0.36 6.45
C ARG A 606 -16.08 0.80 6.28
N ALA A 607 -15.82 1.77 5.40
CA ALA A 607 -14.48 2.32 5.18
C ALA A 607 -13.87 2.92 6.47
N LEU A 608 -14.68 3.59 7.29
CA LEU A 608 -14.22 4.09 8.59
C LEU A 608 -13.86 2.95 9.55
N GLN A 609 -14.67 1.91 9.64
CA GLN A 609 -14.42 0.80 10.55
C GLN A 609 -13.24 -0.06 10.09
N ASP A 610 -13.06 -0.22 8.79
CA ASP A 610 -11.92 -0.89 8.17
C ASP A 610 -10.60 -0.16 8.48
N ALA A 611 -10.58 1.16 8.24
CA ALA A 611 -9.46 2.04 8.59
C ALA A 611 -9.09 2.00 10.08
N LYS A 612 -10.08 1.75 10.95
CA LYS A 612 -9.87 1.49 12.36
C LYS A 612 -9.24 0.10 12.58
N GLU A 613 -9.84 -0.96 12.07
CA GLU A 613 -9.43 -2.36 12.25
C GLU A 613 -8.03 -2.69 11.71
N ASP A 614 -7.49 -1.88 10.79
CA ASP A 614 -6.09 -1.96 10.36
C ASP A 614 -5.09 -1.51 11.42
N ASN A 615 -5.41 -0.47 12.18
CA ASN A 615 -4.51 0.06 13.19
C ASN A 615 -4.50 -0.76 14.50
N LEU A 616 -5.20 -1.89 14.58
CA LEU A 616 -5.33 -2.70 15.80
C LEU A 616 -3.99 -3.19 16.37
N GLY A 617 -3.02 -3.52 15.51
CA GLY A 617 -1.68 -3.93 15.99
C GLY A 617 -0.89 -2.80 16.65
N SER A 618 -1.25 -1.55 16.37
CA SER A 618 -0.70 -0.35 17.02
C SER A 618 -1.42 0.02 18.32
N ILE A 619 -2.50 -0.70 18.72
CA ILE A 619 -3.17 -0.52 20.01
C ILE A 619 -2.58 -1.51 21.02
N ASP A 620 -1.95 -0.98 22.07
CA ASP A 620 -1.45 -1.74 23.21
C ASP A 620 -1.57 -0.93 24.52
N LYS A 621 -0.86 -1.38 25.57
CA LYS A 621 -0.86 -0.73 26.90
C LYS A 621 0.27 0.31 27.08
N THR A 622 0.98 0.67 26.01
CA THR A 622 1.99 1.75 26.03
C THR A 622 1.33 3.12 25.95
N THR A 623 2.07 4.20 26.20
CA THR A 623 1.54 5.57 26.06
C THR A 623 1.02 5.84 24.65
N ASP A 624 1.73 5.33 23.63
CA ASP A 624 1.40 5.58 22.23
C ASP A 624 0.19 4.74 21.77
N GLY A 625 0.18 3.44 22.12
CA GLY A 625 -0.96 2.56 21.87
C GLY A 625 -2.24 3.01 22.58
N ASN A 626 -2.13 3.71 23.71
CA ASN A 626 -3.27 4.38 24.34
C ASN A 626 -3.79 5.58 23.55
N VAL A 627 -2.95 6.34 22.86
CA VAL A 627 -3.42 7.43 21.96
C VAL A 627 -4.00 6.85 20.67
N MET A 628 -3.48 5.73 20.17
CA MET A 628 -4.12 4.99 19.08
C MET A 628 -5.54 4.54 19.49
N ARG A 629 -5.73 3.99 20.70
CA ARG A 629 -7.04 3.65 21.28
C ARG A 629 -7.95 4.88 21.45
N PHE A 630 -7.40 6.00 21.92
CA PHE A 630 -8.13 7.28 22.04
C PHE A 630 -8.76 7.70 20.70
N CYS A 631 -7.94 7.74 19.64
CA CYS A 631 -8.43 8.06 18.30
C CYS A 631 -9.42 7.01 17.76
N TYR A 632 -9.21 5.71 18.06
CA TYR A 632 -10.12 4.63 17.68
C TYR A 632 -11.54 4.86 18.24
N TYR A 633 -11.65 5.38 19.47
CA TYR A 633 -12.92 5.70 20.12
C TYR A 633 -13.52 7.03 19.65
N GLU A 634 -12.73 8.09 19.49
CA GLU A 634 -13.26 9.44 19.23
C GLU A 634 -13.69 9.71 17.77
N ILE A 635 -13.12 8.99 16.80
CA ILE A 635 -13.42 9.21 15.38
C ILE A 635 -14.80 8.60 15.09
N ASN A 636 -15.80 9.45 14.88
CA ASN A 636 -17.20 9.05 14.66
C ASN A 636 -17.71 9.56 13.31
N LEU A 637 -18.69 8.83 12.74
CA LEU A 637 -19.39 9.20 11.51
C LEU A 637 -20.71 9.91 11.83
N LEU A 638 -20.76 11.21 11.57
CA LEU A 638 -22.00 11.99 11.50
C LEU A 638 -22.53 11.87 10.07
N GLY A 639 -23.36 10.86 9.81
CA GLY A 639 -23.80 10.49 8.47
C GLY A 639 -24.52 9.15 8.45
N ASP A 640 -25.07 8.80 7.29
CA ASP A 640 -25.67 7.49 7.06
C ASP A 640 -24.59 6.47 6.64
N PRO A 641 -24.38 5.38 7.40
CA PRO A 641 -23.24 4.48 7.21
C PRO A 641 -23.34 3.57 5.97
N GLU A 642 -24.53 3.38 5.40
CA GLU A 642 -24.69 2.61 4.15
C GLU A 642 -24.32 3.45 2.92
N THR A 643 -24.32 4.78 3.02
CA THR A 643 -24.01 5.68 1.91
C THR A 643 -22.69 5.30 1.25
N SER A 644 -22.71 4.92 -0.03
CA SER A 644 -21.50 4.66 -0.81
C SER A 644 -20.91 5.96 -1.33
N LEU A 645 -19.59 6.11 -1.28
CA LEU A 645 -18.91 7.16 -2.02
C LEU A 645 -19.06 6.88 -3.54
N HIS A 646 -19.57 7.87 -4.28
CA HIS A 646 -19.67 7.78 -5.74
C HIS A 646 -18.27 7.97 -6.36
N HIS A 647 -18.02 7.27 -7.47
CA HIS A 647 -16.88 7.57 -8.33
C HIS A 647 -17.27 8.61 -9.39
N PRO A 648 -16.31 9.39 -9.91
CA PRO A 648 -16.55 10.39 -10.95
C PRO A 648 -16.99 9.78 -12.29
N PHE A 649 -16.49 8.57 -12.61
CA PHE A 649 -16.64 8.01 -13.94
C PHE A 649 -18.06 7.46 -14.19
N THR A 650 -18.75 8.04 -15.17
CA THR A 650 -20.22 7.88 -15.33
C THR A 650 -20.71 7.85 -16.78
N ALA A 651 -19.90 7.33 -17.71
CA ALA A 651 -20.40 6.92 -19.02
C ALA A 651 -21.23 5.63 -18.89
N SER A 652 -22.36 5.50 -19.62
CA SER A 652 -23.11 4.24 -19.70
C SER A 652 -22.20 3.09 -20.17
N HIS A 653 -21.42 3.35 -21.22
CA HIS A 653 -20.49 2.43 -21.86
C HIS A 653 -19.09 3.08 -21.90
N ASN A 654 -18.06 2.35 -21.45
CA ASN A 654 -16.65 2.66 -21.70
C ASN A 654 -15.80 1.38 -21.60
N LEU A 655 -15.04 1.07 -22.64
CA LEU A 655 -14.14 -0.07 -22.77
C LEU A 655 -12.69 0.38 -22.96
N GLU A 656 -11.94 0.34 -21.86
CA GLU A 656 -10.51 0.66 -21.84
C GLU A 656 -9.66 -0.55 -22.24
N VAL A 657 -8.62 -0.37 -23.07
CA VAL A 657 -7.48 -1.30 -23.12
C VAL A 657 -6.51 -0.91 -22.00
N ALA A 658 -6.72 -1.47 -20.81
CA ALA A 658 -5.98 -1.14 -19.59
C ALA A 658 -4.50 -1.59 -19.63
N GLY A 659 -4.16 -2.58 -20.46
CA GLY A 659 -2.78 -3.06 -20.61
C GLY A 659 -2.52 -3.81 -21.91
N MET A 660 -1.27 -3.77 -22.37
CA MET A 660 -0.77 -4.53 -23.52
C MET A 660 0.68 -4.98 -23.24
N ASP A 661 0.93 -6.30 -23.26
CA ASP A 661 2.24 -6.95 -23.09
C ASP A 661 2.59 -7.83 -24.31
N LEU A 662 3.83 -7.69 -24.78
CA LEU A 662 4.45 -8.41 -25.90
C LEU A 662 5.96 -8.11 -25.90
N PRO A 663 6.80 -9.00 -26.46
CA PRO A 663 8.24 -8.76 -26.55
C PRO A 663 8.59 -7.59 -27.48
N SER A 664 9.54 -6.77 -27.03
CA SER A 664 10.17 -5.69 -27.82
C SER A 664 10.87 -6.19 -29.10
N TYR A 665 11.21 -7.48 -29.16
CA TYR A 665 12.02 -8.07 -30.22
C TYR A 665 11.48 -9.45 -30.66
N THR A 666 11.68 -9.84 -31.91
CA THR A 666 11.46 -11.23 -32.36
C THR A 666 12.27 -11.58 -33.62
N LYS A 667 12.15 -12.84 -34.08
CA LYS A 667 12.75 -13.35 -35.30
C LYS A 667 11.72 -13.44 -36.43
N PRO A 668 12.14 -13.35 -37.71
CA PRO A 668 11.28 -13.59 -38.85
C PRO A 668 10.51 -14.90 -38.71
N ASP A 669 9.19 -14.85 -38.95
CA ASP A 669 8.25 -15.96 -38.88
C ASP A 669 8.12 -16.66 -37.51
N LYS A 670 8.70 -16.12 -36.40
CA LYS A 670 8.48 -16.60 -35.02
C LYS A 670 7.18 -16.00 -34.47
N PRO A 671 6.14 -16.80 -34.17
CA PRO A 671 4.94 -16.29 -33.52
C PRO A 671 5.24 -15.80 -32.10
N ILE A 672 4.65 -14.67 -31.73
CA ILE A 672 4.64 -14.13 -30.37
C ILE A 672 3.20 -14.12 -29.85
N GLU A 673 3.04 -14.23 -28.53
CA GLU A 673 1.78 -13.99 -27.81
C GLU A 673 1.73 -12.49 -27.46
N VAL A 674 0.57 -11.87 -27.65
CA VAL A 674 0.25 -10.51 -27.24
C VAL A 674 -0.89 -10.61 -26.23
N ARG A 675 -0.65 -10.14 -25.01
CA ARG A 675 -1.66 -10.12 -23.94
C ARG A 675 -2.25 -8.73 -23.83
N ALA A 676 -3.55 -8.62 -24.06
CA ALA A 676 -4.30 -7.38 -23.86
C ALA A 676 -5.22 -7.53 -22.64
N VAL A 677 -5.23 -6.55 -21.75
CA VAL A 677 -6.19 -6.45 -20.65
C VAL A 677 -7.23 -5.40 -21.06
N VAL A 678 -8.49 -5.80 -21.11
CA VAL A 678 -9.62 -4.90 -21.39
C VAL A 678 -10.47 -4.76 -20.14
N LYS A 679 -10.91 -3.54 -19.84
CA LYS A 679 -11.68 -3.19 -18.65
C LYS A 679 -12.94 -2.44 -19.06
N ASN A 680 -14.08 -2.86 -18.52
CA ASN A 680 -15.31 -2.08 -18.60
C ASN A 680 -15.29 -1.03 -17.48
N ARG A 681 -15.17 0.25 -17.85
CA ARG A 681 -15.31 1.40 -16.95
C ARG A 681 -16.72 2.00 -16.98
N GLY A 682 -17.56 1.60 -17.93
CA GLY A 682 -18.97 1.98 -17.99
C GLY A 682 -19.78 1.41 -16.81
N ILE A 683 -20.95 2.01 -16.58
CA ILE A 683 -21.90 1.57 -15.54
C ILE A 683 -22.85 0.45 -16.03
N GLU A 684 -22.86 0.15 -17.33
CA GLU A 684 -23.61 -0.98 -17.91
C GLU A 684 -22.69 -2.19 -18.16
N ASP A 685 -23.26 -3.39 -18.10
CA ASP A 685 -22.57 -4.62 -18.49
C ASP A 685 -22.38 -4.67 -20.02
N GLU A 686 -21.24 -5.18 -20.47
CA GLU A 686 -20.92 -5.29 -21.90
C GLU A 686 -20.94 -6.74 -22.39
N TRP A 687 -21.38 -6.95 -23.64
CA TRP A 687 -21.50 -8.30 -24.22
C TRP A 687 -20.83 -8.38 -25.60
N ASN A 688 -20.18 -9.52 -25.86
CA ASN A 688 -19.43 -9.78 -27.10
C ASN A 688 -18.37 -8.70 -27.41
N VAL A 689 -17.71 -8.19 -26.38
CA VAL A 689 -16.62 -7.20 -26.46
C VAL A 689 -15.52 -7.78 -27.34
N THR A 690 -15.29 -7.14 -28.49
CA THR A 690 -14.34 -7.63 -29.50
C THR A 690 -13.02 -6.90 -29.38
N VAL A 691 -11.94 -7.64 -29.19
CA VAL A 691 -10.57 -7.12 -29.06
C VAL A 691 -9.76 -7.57 -30.26
N GLN A 692 -9.01 -6.65 -30.86
CA GLN A 692 -8.28 -6.84 -32.11
C GLN A 692 -6.80 -6.49 -31.92
N LEU A 693 -5.93 -7.26 -32.56
CA LEU A 693 -4.54 -6.91 -32.75
C LEU A 693 -4.36 -6.36 -34.17
N VAL A 694 -3.85 -5.15 -34.29
CA VAL A 694 -3.74 -4.42 -35.57
C VAL A 694 -2.28 -4.09 -35.86
N GLU A 695 -1.87 -4.21 -37.12
CA GLU A 695 -0.58 -3.74 -37.63
C GLU A 695 -0.85 -2.74 -38.76
N GLY A 696 -0.68 -1.45 -38.48
CA GLY A 696 -1.12 -0.36 -39.37
C GLY A 696 -2.64 -0.36 -39.57
N ASP A 697 -3.10 -0.64 -40.79
CA ASP A 697 -4.54 -0.75 -41.11
C ASP A 697 -5.06 -2.20 -41.10
N ALA A 698 -4.21 -3.19 -40.82
CA ALA A 698 -4.54 -4.61 -40.97
C ALA A 698 -4.77 -5.30 -39.62
N VAL A 699 -5.99 -5.79 -39.38
CA VAL A 699 -6.27 -6.72 -38.27
C VAL A 699 -5.51 -8.03 -38.52
N ARG A 700 -4.69 -8.42 -37.54
CA ARG A 700 -3.84 -9.62 -37.56
C ARG A 700 -4.46 -10.77 -36.80
N ASP A 701 -5.08 -10.49 -35.66
CA ASP A 701 -5.80 -11.47 -34.85
C ASP A 701 -6.94 -10.78 -34.07
N SER A 702 -7.90 -11.56 -33.57
CA SER A 702 -9.05 -11.04 -32.80
C SER A 702 -9.72 -12.09 -31.94
N GLU A 703 -10.14 -11.70 -30.74
CA GLU A 703 -10.87 -12.54 -29.79
C GLU A 703 -12.09 -11.76 -29.23
N VAL A 704 -13.08 -12.48 -28.72
CA VAL A 704 -14.36 -11.92 -28.24
C VAL A 704 -14.61 -12.35 -26.80
N VAL A 705 -14.67 -11.38 -25.89
CA VAL A 705 -15.07 -11.59 -24.51
C VAL A 705 -16.62 -11.61 -24.46
N PRO A 706 -17.26 -12.74 -24.08
CA PRO A 706 -18.70 -12.92 -24.25
C PRO A 706 -19.54 -12.03 -23.31
N HIS A 707 -19.02 -11.73 -22.13
CA HIS A 707 -19.63 -10.85 -21.12
C HIS A 707 -18.51 -10.22 -20.29
N LEU A 708 -18.58 -8.90 -20.10
CA LEU A 708 -17.64 -8.11 -19.31
C LEU A 708 -18.47 -7.15 -18.42
N PRO A 709 -18.71 -7.50 -17.15
CA PRO A 709 -19.61 -6.72 -16.30
C PRO A 709 -19.06 -5.33 -15.98
N SER A 710 -19.92 -4.40 -15.59
CA SER A 710 -19.54 -3.03 -15.17
C SER A 710 -18.44 -3.08 -14.10
N GLY A 711 -17.32 -2.38 -14.33
CA GLY A 711 -16.13 -2.38 -13.46
C GLY A 711 -15.21 -3.60 -13.61
N GLY A 712 -15.61 -4.63 -14.37
CA GLY A 712 -14.86 -5.87 -14.59
C GLY A 712 -13.75 -5.75 -15.63
N SER A 713 -12.83 -6.72 -15.62
CA SER A 713 -11.74 -6.84 -16.58
C SER A 713 -11.59 -8.25 -17.15
N ALA A 714 -10.97 -8.37 -18.32
CA ALA A 714 -10.63 -9.63 -18.98
C ALA A 714 -9.24 -9.57 -19.63
N GLU A 715 -8.47 -10.66 -19.51
CA GLU A 715 -7.25 -10.89 -20.29
C GLU A 715 -7.62 -11.58 -21.61
N VAL A 716 -7.03 -11.13 -22.70
CA VAL A 716 -7.24 -11.61 -24.07
C VAL A 716 -5.88 -11.97 -24.69
N ARG A 717 -5.81 -13.07 -25.45
CA ARG A 717 -4.53 -13.63 -25.95
C ARG A 717 -4.51 -13.72 -27.46
N LEU A 718 -3.78 -12.80 -28.07
CA LEU A 718 -3.70 -12.61 -29.52
C LEU A 718 -2.32 -13.05 -30.02
N SER A 719 -2.18 -13.41 -31.30
CA SER A 719 -0.90 -13.85 -31.88
C SER A 719 -0.46 -13.00 -33.07
N TRP A 720 0.86 -12.81 -33.19
CA TRP A 720 1.47 -12.09 -34.31
C TRP A 720 2.80 -12.73 -34.74
N SER A 721 3.17 -12.53 -36.02
CA SER A 721 4.50 -12.87 -36.54
C SER A 721 4.87 -11.97 -37.72
N GLY A 722 5.99 -11.25 -37.63
CA GLY A 722 6.56 -10.49 -38.73
C GLY A 722 7.43 -11.36 -39.64
N ALA A 723 7.24 -11.26 -40.96
CA ALA A 723 7.96 -12.09 -41.94
C ALA A 723 9.28 -11.48 -42.44
N ALA A 724 9.56 -10.23 -42.11
CA ALA A 724 10.74 -9.50 -42.58
C ALA A 724 11.39 -8.72 -41.44
N GLU A 725 12.69 -8.45 -41.57
CA GLU A 725 13.42 -7.59 -40.65
C GLU A 725 12.94 -6.14 -40.74
N GLY A 726 12.78 -5.51 -39.58
CA GLY A 726 12.26 -4.15 -39.46
C GLY A 726 11.50 -3.90 -38.15
N ARG A 727 11.15 -2.63 -37.93
CA ARG A 727 10.37 -2.19 -36.78
C ARG A 727 8.88 -2.16 -37.13
N TYR A 728 8.07 -2.81 -36.30
CA TYR A 728 6.62 -2.89 -36.43
C TYR A 728 5.96 -2.21 -35.24
N ILE A 729 4.83 -1.55 -35.49
CA ILE A 729 3.95 -1.01 -34.45
C ILE A 729 2.71 -1.90 -34.43
N LEU A 730 2.42 -2.46 -33.26
CA LEU A 730 1.25 -3.29 -33.02
C LEU A 730 0.32 -2.57 -32.05
N GLU A 731 -0.96 -2.57 -32.37
CA GLU A 731 -2.00 -1.94 -31.57
C GLU A 731 -3.01 -2.98 -31.08
N ALA A 732 -3.23 -3.06 -29.78
CA ALA A 732 -4.41 -3.72 -29.23
C ALA A 732 -5.55 -2.69 -29.23
N ARG A 733 -6.68 -3.01 -29.87
CA ARG A 733 -7.88 -2.16 -29.91
C ARG A 733 -9.09 -2.95 -29.44
N VAL A 734 -9.88 -2.41 -28.51
CA VAL A 734 -11.25 -2.90 -28.25
C VAL A 734 -12.23 -2.11 -29.12
N LEU A 735 -13.18 -2.80 -29.74
CA LEU A 735 -14.18 -2.12 -30.57
C LEU A 735 -15.20 -1.40 -29.68
N PRO A 736 -15.51 -0.12 -29.94
CA PRO A 736 -16.53 0.61 -29.19
C PRO A 736 -17.93 0.00 -29.30
N GLN A 737 -18.70 0.12 -28.24
CA GLN A 737 -20.09 -0.33 -28.13
C GLN A 737 -21.09 0.77 -28.49
N GLU A 738 -22.36 0.41 -28.69
CA GLU A 738 -23.40 1.36 -29.07
C GLU A 738 -23.74 2.30 -27.89
N GLY A 739 -23.29 3.55 -27.97
CA GLY A 739 -23.49 4.55 -26.90
C GLY A 739 -22.23 4.90 -26.12
N GLU A 740 -21.09 4.31 -26.48
CA GLU A 740 -19.77 4.66 -25.95
C GLU A 740 -19.28 5.99 -26.54
N GLU A 741 -19.16 7.03 -25.71
CA GLU A 741 -18.77 8.39 -26.12
C GLU A 741 -17.27 8.64 -26.01
N LEU A 742 -16.59 7.94 -25.10
CA LEU A 742 -15.14 7.95 -24.92
C LEU A 742 -14.59 6.75 -25.68
N THR A 743 -13.73 7.01 -26.67
CA THR A 743 -13.12 5.96 -27.51
C THR A 743 -11.60 6.11 -27.64
N GLU A 744 -11.00 6.97 -26.80
CA GLU A 744 -9.58 7.32 -26.86
C GLU A 744 -8.70 6.39 -26.02
N ASP A 745 -9.30 5.77 -25.00
CA ASP A 745 -8.75 4.73 -24.12
C ASP A 745 -8.99 3.30 -24.63
N ASN A 746 -9.71 3.14 -25.75
CA ASN A 746 -10.03 1.85 -26.38
C ASN A 746 -8.84 1.19 -27.11
N TRP A 747 -7.62 1.70 -26.95
CA TRP A 747 -6.45 1.14 -27.59
C TRP A 747 -5.14 1.42 -26.83
N GLN A 748 -4.16 0.54 -27.05
CA GLN A 748 -2.75 0.80 -26.73
C GLN A 748 -1.87 0.34 -27.88
N GLU A 749 -0.74 1.01 -28.08
CA GLU A 749 0.32 0.58 -29.00
C GLU A 749 1.58 0.11 -28.27
N ARG A 750 2.32 -0.79 -28.93
CA ARG A 750 3.70 -1.15 -28.60
C ARG A 750 4.50 -1.39 -29.87
N VAL A 751 5.82 -1.40 -29.72
CA VAL A 751 6.77 -1.62 -30.81
C VAL A 751 7.38 -3.00 -30.67
N VAL A 752 7.48 -3.74 -31.77
CA VAL A 752 8.29 -4.96 -31.87
C VAL A 752 9.25 -4.84 -33.05
N GLU A 753 10.54 -5.11 -32.81
CA GLU A 753 11.57 -5.12 -33.85
C GLU A 753 11.94 -6.56 -34.24
N VAL A 754 11.79 -6.87 -35.51
CA VAL A 754 12.15 -8.17 -36.09
C VAL A 754 13.58 -8.07 -36.61
N TYR A 755 14.46 -8.96 -36.14
CA TYR A 755 15.88 -8.99 -36.53
C TYR A 755 16.23 -10.27 -37.28
N SER A 756 16.92 -10.15 -38.43
CA SER A 756 17.28 -11.34 -39.25
C SER A 756 18.54 -12.06 -38.77
N ASN A 757 19.23 -11.52 -37.76
CA ASN A 757 20.47 -12.11 -37.25
C ASN A 757 20.22 -13.49 -36.62
N ARG A 758 21.19 -14.40 -36.77
CA ARG A 758 21.06 -15.79 -36.34
C ARG A 758 21.04 -15.94 -34.82
N THR A 759 21.72 -15.04 -34.13
CA THR A 759 21.83 -14.98 -32.68
C THR A 759 21.47 -13.58 -32.20
N LEU A 760 20.50 -13.46 -31.31
CA LEU A 760 20.14 -12.24 -30.60
C LEU A 760 20.80 -12.28 -29.22
N ILE A 761 21.60 -11.24 -28.92
CA ILE A 761 22.24 -11.04 -27.62
C ILE A 761 21.56 -9.86 -26.92
N LEU A 762 21.14 -10.06 -25.67
CA LEU A 762 20.73 -8.99 -24.76
C LEU A 762 21.86 -8.72 -23.77
N LEU A 763 22.22 -7.46 -23.58
CA LEU A 763 23.04 -6.98 -22.48
C LEU A 763 22.10 -6.38 -21.43
N VAL A 764 21.99 -7.03 -20.28
CA VAL A 764 21.19 -6.57 -19.12
C VAL A 764 22.14 -5.89 -18.14
N ASP A 765 21.87 -4.62 -17.91
CA ASP A 765 22.58 -3.77 -16.94
C ASP A 765 21.84 -3.81 -15.61
N ASP A 766 22.50 -4.34 -14.57
CA ASP A 766 21.91 -4.67 -13.26
C ASP A 766 22.90 -4.37 -12.12
N ASP A 767 23.67 -3.28 -12.23
CA ASP A 767 24.80 -2.94 -11.34
C ASP A 767 24.54 -1.75 -10.39
N GLU A 768 23.26 -1.47 -10.13
CA GLU A 768 22.74 -0.28 -9.45
C GLU A 768 23.20 1.05 -10.10
N GLY A 769 23.28 1.12 -11.44
CA GLY A 769 23.57 2.35 -12.19
C GLY A 769 25.02 2.82 -12.05
N ALA A 770 25.97 1.90 -12.17
CA ALA A 770 27.37 2.19 -12.40
C ALA A 770 27.71 2.15 -13.90
N ASP A 771 28.81 2.81 -14.27
CA ASP A 771 29.26 2.91 -15.66
C ASP A 771 30.16 1.70 -16.03
N TYR A 772 29.66 0.46 -15.93
CA TYR A 772 30.44 -0.76 -16.24
C TYR A 772 30.03 -1.50 -17.51
N GLU A 773 28.84 -1.25 -18.02
CA GLU A 773 28.32 -1.89 -19.22
C GLU A 773 29.19 -1.60 -20.46
N GLY A 774 29.82 -0.41 -20.52
CA GLY A 774 30.79 -0.04 -21.55
C GLY A 774 31.94 -1.03 -21.75
N TYR A 775 32.40 -1.72 -20.70
CA TYR A 775 33.44 -2.76 -20.80
C TYR A 775 32.96 -4.01 -21.56
N TYR A 776 31.67 -4.33 -21.46
CA TYR A 776 31.01 -5.40 -22.20
C TYR A 776 30.72 -4.97 -23.64
N GLU A 777 30.24 -3.74 -23.83
CA GLU A 777 30.00 -3.13 -25.15
C GLU A 777 31.28 -3.07 -26.01
N GLU A 778 32.41 -2.65 -25.44
CA GLU A 778 33.72 -2.67 -26.11
C GLU A 778 34.14 -4.09 -26.53
N ALA A 779 33.99 -5.07 -25.64
CA ALA A 779 34.38 -6.45 -25.91
C ALA A 779 33.47 -7.13 -26.97
N LEU A 780 32.17 -6.81 -26.96
CA LEU A 780 31.19 -7.24 -27.97
C LEU A 780 31.53 -6.64 -29.34
N ALA A 781 31.80 -5.33 -29.40
CA ALA A 781 32.17 -4.62 -30.62
C ALA A 781 33.50 -5.13 -31.21
N ALA A 782 34.52 -5.34 -30.36
CA ALA A 782 35.80 -5.93 -30.77
C ALA A 782 35.66 -7.37 -31.29
N SER A 783 34.66 -8.11 -30.80
CA SER A 783 34.34 -9.47 -31.23
C SER A 783 33.40 -9.54 -32.43
N GLY A 784 32.83 -8.42 -32.88
CA GLY A 784 31.94 -8.34 -34.04
C GLY A 784 30.47 -8.75 -33.78
N TYR A 785 30.04 -8.80 -32.52
CA TYR A 785 28.68 -9.19 -32.15
C TYR A 785 27.75 -7.97 -32.03
N ALA A 786 26.53 -8.10 -32.55
CA ALA A 786 25.45 -7.16 -32.32
C ALA A 786 24.63 -7.57 -31.09
N TYR A 787 24.18 -6.58 -30.32
CA TYR A 787 23.41 -6.76 -29.08
C TYR A 787 22.32 -5.67 -28.97
N ALA A 788 21.29 -5.95 -28.17
CA ALA A 788 20.44 -4.92 -27.56
C ALA A 788 20.92 -4.67 -26.13
N LYS A 789 20.75 -3.46 -25.59
CA LYS A 789 21.01 -3.14 -24.17
C LYS A 789 19.70 -2.77 -23.47
N VAL A 790 19.57 -3.15 -22.19
CA VAL A 790 18.48 -2.74 -21.31
C VAL A 790 19.01 -2.37 -19.93
N ASP A 791 18.58 -1.21 -19.44
CA ASP A 791 18.91 -0.60 -18.15
C ASP A 791 17.57 -0.31 -17.43
N ARG A 792 16.89 -1.41 -17.09
CA ARG A 792 15.62 -1.49 -16.36
C ARG A 792 15.28 -2.96 -16.08
N PRO A 793 14.39 -3.26 -15.11
CA PRO A 793 13.86 -4.61 -14.94
C PRO A 793 13.35 -5.22 -16.25
N VAL A 794 13.71 -6.48 -16.49
CA VAL A 794 13.48 -7.19 -17.77
C VAL A 794 12.43 -8.29 -17.58
N GLY A 795 11.33 -8.18 -18.32
CA GLY A 795 10.24 -9.16 -18.28
C GLY A 795 10.58 -10.49 -18.94
N GLU A 796 9.85 -11.55 -18.58
CA GLU A 796 10.01 -12.89 -19.17
C GLU A 796 9.79 -12.89 -20.69
N SER A 797 8.79 -12.16 -21.18
CA SER A 797 8.50 -12.00 -22.61
C SER A 797 9.71 -11.46 -23.37
N GLU A 798 10.41 -10.47 -22.78
CA GLU A 798 11.60 -9.86 -23.35
C GLU A 798 12.80 -10.81 -23.34
N LEU A 799 13.12 -11.50 -22.23
CA LEU A 799 14.23 -12.48 -22.21
C LEU A 799 14.02 -13.62 -23.22
N LEU A 800 12.79 -14.16 -23.34
CA LEU A 800 12.45 -15.25 -24.26
C LEU A 800 12.49 -14.85 -25.76
N SER A 801 12.75 -13.58 -26.06
CA SER A 801 13.00 -13.12 -27.43
C SER A 801 14.45 -13.35 -27.89
N PHE A 802 15.41 -13.39 -26.96
CA PHE A 802 16.84 -13.53 -27.24
C PHE A 802 17.31 -14.99 -27.25
N ASP A 803 18.48 -15.25 -27.84
CA ASP A 803 19.14 -16.57 -27.78
C ASP A 803 20.22 -16.61 -26.68
N CYS A 804 20.84 -15.46 -26.43
CA CYS A 804 21.87 -15.29 -25.41
C CYS A 804 21.58 -14.03 -24.59
N VAL A 805 21.71 -14.13 -23.28
CA VAL A 805 21.64 -13.00 -22.34
C VAL A 805 23.02 -12.86 -21.70
N ILE A 806 23.54 -11.64 -21.65
CA ILE A 806 24.68 -11.24 -20.84
C ILE A 806 24.09 -10.41 -19.70
N TRP A 807 24.27 -10.87 -18.47
CA TRP A 807 23.75 -10.21 -17.27
C TRP A 807 24.94 -9.77 -16.42
N LEU A 808 25.13 -8.47 -16.29
CA LEU A 808 26.17 -7.89 -15.44
C LEU A 808 25.55 -7.33 -14.16
N THR A 809 26.00 -7.80 -13.01
CA THR A 809 25.67 -7.15 -11.72
C THR A 809 26.78 -6.23 -11.23
N GLY A 810 27.95 -6.20 -11.90
CA GLY A 810 29.03 -5.23 -11.67
C GLY A 810 29.43 -5.04 -10.19
N ARG A 811 29.02 -3.89 -9.61
CA ARG A 811 29.22 -3.55 -8.18
C ARG A 811 28.01 -3.84 -7.27
N ASP A 812 26.87 -4.27 -7.78
CA ASP A 812 25.74 -4.64 -6.93
C ASP A 812 26.19 -5.76 -5.98
N PHE A 813 26.08 -5.48 -4.68
CA PHE A 813 26.27 -6.41 -3.54
C PHE A 813 25.09 -6.28 -2.55
N THR A 814 23.94 -5.81 -3.02
CA THR A 814 22.76 -5.46 -2.23
C THR A 814 21.48 -6.11 -2.79
N THR A 815 21.29 -6.08 -4.10
CA THR A 815 20.20 -6.74 -4.83
C THR A 815 20.65 -7.84 -5.80
N ALA A 816 21.95 -7.97 -6.04
CA ALA A 816 22.59 -8.79 -7.08
C ALA A 816 21.85 -10.11 -7.40
N LEU A 817 21.17 -10.11 -8.56
CA LEU A 817 20.36 -11.21 -9.06
C LEU A 817 19.22 -11.60 -8.10
N THR A 818 18.18 -10.78 -8.03
CA THR A 818 17.05 -10.95 -7.11
C THR A 818 16.30 -12.28 -7.30
N GLY A 819 15.49 -12.66 -6.30
CA GLY A 819 14.65 -13.85 -6.38
C GLY A 819 13.61 -13.83 -7.51
N GLU A 820 13.32 -12.67 -8.11
CA GLU A 820 12.48 -12.57 -9.31
C GLU A 820 13.27 -12.83 -10.59
N GLU A 821 14.41 -12.17 -10.76
CA GLU A 821 15.28 -12.34 -11.92
C GLU A 821 15.78 -13.78 -12.03
N GLN A 822 16.08 -14.42 -10.90
CA GLN A 822 16.39 -15.86 -10.86
C GLN A 822 15.24 -16.73 -11.40
N ARG A 823 13.97 -16.38 -11.18
CA ARG A 823 12.82 -17.09 -11.77
C ARG A 823 12.71 -16.83 -13.27
N THR A 824 12.91 -15.58 -13.69
CA THR A 824 12.84 -15.17 -15.11
C THR A 824 13.97 -15.82 -15.92
N LEU A 825 15.20 -15.82 -15.38
CA LEU A 825 16.36 -16.51 -15.94
C LEU A 825 16.22 -18.03 -15.94
N ALA A 826 15.64 -18.63 -14.88
CA ALA A 826 15.33 -20.06 -14.87
C ALA A 826 14.40 -20.43 -16.05
N ARG A 827 13.31 -19.68 -16.26
CA ARG A 827 12.37 -19.89 -17.38
C ARG A 827 13.04 -19.69 -18.75
N PHE A 828 13.92 -18.68 -18.87
CA PHE A 828 14.70 -18.45 -20.07
C PHE A 828 15.65 -19.61 -20.40
N LEU A 829 16.35 -20.16 -19.40
CA LEU A 829 17.22 -21.32 -19.56
C LEU A 829 16.40 -22.61 -19.83
N ASP A 830 15.26 -22.81 -19.16
CA ASP A 830 14.33 -23.92 -19.46
C ASP A 830 13.80 -23.89 -20.90
N ALA A 831 13.60 -22.70 -21.46
CA ALA A 831 13.23 -22.49 -22.87
C ALA A 831 14.40 -22.73 -23.86
N GLY A 832 15.61 -23.02 -23.36
CA GLY A 832 16.81 -23.31 -24.15
C GLY A 832 17.72 -22.11 -24.40
N GLY A 833 17.54 -21.03 -23.65
CA GLY A 833 18.42 -19.85 -23.70
C GLY A 833 19.86 -20.13 -23.24
N SER A 834 20.75 -19.20 -23.54
CA SER A 834 22.14 -19.19 -23.07
C SER A 834 22.46 -17.95 -22.23
N LEU A 835 23.20 -18.10 -21.14
CA LEU A 835 23.49 -17.01 -20.20
C LEU A 835 25.01 -16.82 -20.01
N PHE A 836 25.50 -15.59 -20.11
CA PHE A 836 26.74 -15.16 -19.48
C PHE A 836 26.39 -14.30 -18.27
N LEU A 837 26.69 -14.78 -17.06
CA LEU A 837 26.44 -14.06 -15.81
C LEU A 837 27.79 -13.64 -15.22
N SER A 838 27.95 -12.36 -14.91
CA SER A 838 29.18 -11.82 -14.34
C SER A 838 28.91 -10.78 -13.26
N GLY A 839 29.69 -10.82 -12.19
CA GLY A 839 29.59 -9.87 -11.09
C GLY A 839 30.25 -10.42 -9.82
N GLN A 840 30.50 -9.53 -8.86
CA GLN A 840 30.89 -9.92 -7.52
C GLN A 840 29.67 -10.26 -6.66
N ASP A 841 29.87 -10.96 -5.55
CA ASP A 841 28.86 -11.32 -4.53
C ASP A 841 27.55 -12.01 -4.93
N ILE A 842 27.28 -12.28 -6.22
CA ILE A 842 26.15 -13.11 -6.67
C ILE A 842 26.05 -14.42 -5.86
N GLY A 843 27.19 -15.03 -5.53
CA GLY A 843 27.24 -16.21 -4.64
C GLY A 843 26.89 -15.91 -3.18
N TYR A 844 27.35 -14.79 -2.63
CA TYR A 844 27.03 -14.37 -1.26
C TYR A 844 25.51 -14.26 -1.06
N HIS A 845 24.80 -13.64 -2.01
CA HIS A 845 23.33 -13.49 -1.96
C HIS A 845 22.56 -14.76 -2.36
N SER A 846 22.98 -15.45 -3.44
CA SER A 846 22.15 -16.46 -4.10
C SER A 846 22.58 -17.91 -3.86
N HIS A 847 23.66 -18.22 -3.13
CA HIS A 847 24.15 -19.60 -2.96
C HIS A 847 23.13 -20.62 -2.43
N ALA A 848 22.13 -20.17 -1.66
CA ALA A 848 21.08 -21.02 -1.10
C ALA A 848 19.92 -21.27 -2.09
N SER A 849 19.92 -20.65 -3.26
CA SER A 849 18.80 -20.73 -4.21
C SER A 849 18.85 -21.97 -5.10
N ASP A 850 17.68 -22.40 -5.56
CA ASP A 850 17.57 -23.44 -6.57
C ASP A 850 18.19 -22.99 -7.91
N PHE A 851 18.23 -21.69 -8.22
CA PHE A 851 18.91 -21.19 -9.42
C PHE A 851 20.42 -21.43 -9.37
N TYR A 852 21.05 -21.10 -8.24
CA TYR A 852 22.50 -21.27 -8.07
C TYR A 852 22.91 -22.76 -8.11
N ARG A 853 22.11 -23.62 -7.45
CA ARG A 853 22.35 -25.07 -7.40
C ARG A 853 22.02 -25.79 -8.71
N ASP A 854 20.89 -25.48 -9.35
CA ASP A 854 20.36 -26.29 -10.45
C ASP A 854 20.70 -25.73 -11.84
N TYR A 855 20.84 -24.40 -11.97
CA TYR A 855 21.17 -23.75 -13.25
C TYR A 855 22.65 -23.39 -13.36
N LEU A 856 23.22 -22.68 -12.38
CA LEU A 856 24.67 -22.38 -12.34
C LEU A 856 25.51 -23.59 -11.93
N GLN A 857 24.88 -24.58 -11.28
CA GLN A 857 25.48 -25.88 -10.93
C GLN A 857 26.82 -25.75 -10.19
N VAL A 858 26.82 -24.86 -9.20
CA VAL A 858 27.95 -24.59 -8.30
C VAL A 858 27.52 -24.54 -6.83
N GLU A 859 28.44 -24.93 -5.96
CA GLU A 859 28.43 -24.58 -4.54
C GLU A 859 29.30 -23.34 -4.31
N TYR A 860 28.86 -22.46 -3.42
CA TYR A 860 29.65 -21.34 -2.92
C TYR A 860 30.64 -21.83 -1.86
N VAL A 861 31.92 -21.51 -2.01
CA VAL A 861 33.00 -22.04 -1.15
C VAL A 861 33.46 -21.01 -0.15
N LYS A 862 33.77 -19.80 -0.62
CA LYS A 862 34.36 -18.74 0.18
C LYS A 862 34.07 -17.37 -0.43
N ASP A 863 33.63 -16.46 0.42
CA ASP A 863 33.62 -15.03 0.18
C ASP A 863 35.04 -14.45 0.05
N SER A 864 35.22 -13.51 -0.86
CA SER A 864 36.33 -12.55 -0.85
C SER A 864 37.71 -13.21 -0.72
N THR A 865 38.15 -13.84 -1.82
CA THR A 865 39.39 -14.61 -1.85
C THR A 865 40.61 -13.79 -1.44
N GLY A 866 40.62 -12.49 -1.80
CA GLY A 866 41.77 -11.60 -1.71
C GLY A 866 42.82 -11.87 -2.79
N ILE A 867 42.46 -12.63 -3.83
CA ILE A 867 43.35 -13.06 -4.91
C ILE A 867 42.84 -12.44 -6.23
N TYR A 868 43.65 -11.60 -6.85
CA TYR A 868 43.28 -10.88 -8.07
C TYR A 868 43.90 -11.46 -9.36
N VAL A 869 44.52 -12.64 -9.29
CA VAL A 869 45.12 -13.33 -10.45
C VAL A 869 44.45 -14.69 -10.62
N LEU A 870 43.98 -14.98 -11.82
CA LEU A 870 43.36 -16.26 -12.17
C LEU A 870 44.12 -16.94 -13.32
N GLU A 871 44.35 -18.23 -13.15
CA GLU A 871 45.00 -19.11 -14.13
C GLU A 871 43.91 -19.92 -14.86
N GLY A 872 44.00 -19.98 -16.19
CA GLY A 872 43.08 -20.75 -17.02
C GLY A 872 43.39 -22.26 -17.04
N VAL A 873 42.46 -23.06 -17.57
CA VAL A 873 42.57 -24.53 -17.62
C VAL A 873 43.09 -25.00 -18.97
N GLU A 874 44.15 -25.82 -18.96
CA GLU A 874 44.73 -26.42 -20.18
C GLU A 874 43.67 -27.23 -20.95
N GLY A 875 43.42 -26.83 -22.19
CA GLY A 875 42.47 -27.46 -23.11
C GLY A 875 41.00 -27.07 -22.95
N ASP A 876 40.66 -26.09 -22.11
CA ASP A 876 39.29 -25.55 -22.02
C ASP A 876 38.97 -24.53 -23.15
N SER A 877 37.73 -24.53 -23.64
CA SER A 877 37.33 -23.70 -24.79
C SER A 877 37.36 -22.19 -24.53
N ILE A 878 37.29 -21.77 -23.28
CA ILE A 878 37.33 -20.34 -22.88
C ILE A 878 38.72 -19.99 -22.36
N SER A 879 39.26 -20.76 -21.43
CA SER A 879 40.41 -20.33 -20.63
C SER A 879 41.79 -20.86 -21.06
N ASP A 880 41.87 -21.74 -22.07
CA ASP A 880 43.15 -22.35 -22.47
C ASP A 880 44.22 -21.32 -22.83
N GLY A 881 45.41 -21.49 -22.22
CA GLY A 881 46.57 -20.62 -22.37
C GLY A 881 46.49 -19.25 -21.68
N MET A 882 45.42 -18.94 -20.94
CA MET A 882 45.19 -17.62 -20.35
C MET A 882 45.66 -17.50 -18.89
N THR A 883 46.07 -16.30 -18.49
CA THR A 883 46.27 -15.90 -17.08
C THR A 883 45.83 -14.45 -16.99
N ILE A 884 44.74 -14.19 -16.28
CA ILE A 884 44.11 -12.87 -16.17
C ILE A 884 44.37 -12.26 -14.80
N GLU A 885 44.38 -10.93 -14.74
CA GLU A 885 44.46 -10.17 -13.50
C GLU A 885 43.25 -9.22 -13.42
N ILE A 886 42.51 -9.26 -12.31
CA ILE A 886 41.24 -8.54 -12.10
C ILE A 886 41.43 -7.32 -11.19
N SER A 887 42.54 -6.60 -11.38
CA SER A 887 42.87 -5.36 -10.69
C SER A 887 43.82 -4.50 -11.53
N GLY A 888 43.61 -3.17 -11.53
CA GLY A 888 44.40 -2.18 -12.25
C GLY A 888 44.24 -2.20 -13.78
N GLY A 889 45.34 -1.85 -14.48
CA GLY A 889 45.43 -1.88 -15.95
C GLY A 889 44.46 -0.94 -16.66
N ASP A 890 43.72 -1.47 -17.64
CA ASP A 890 42.60 -0.78 -18.32
C ASP A 890 41.22 -1.37 -17.96
N GLY A 891 41.16 -2.15 -16.87
CA GLY A 891 39.92 -2.63 -16.27
C GLY A 891 39.32 -1.61 -15.29
N ALA A 892 38.14 -1.89 -14.78
CA ALA A 892 37.38 -0.99 -13.90
C ALA A 892 38.00 -0.77 -12.50
N ASP A 893 38.98 -1.59 -12.08
CA ASP A 893 39.56 -1.63 -10.73
C ASP A 893 38.49 -1.71 -9.60
N SER A 894 37.35 -2.33 -9.94
CA SER A 894 36.10 -2.43 -9.17
C SER A 894 35.96 -3.74 -8.39
N GLN A 895 36.96 -4.63 -8.45
CA GLN A 895 36.88 -5.92 -7.79
C GLN A 895 37.17 -5.77 -6.29
N TYR A 896 36.12 -5.80 -5.47
CA TYR A 896 36.23 -5.80 -4.02
C TYR A 896 36.04 -7.20 -3.44
N TRP A 897 35.04 -7.94 -3.95
CA TRP A 897 34.57 -9.19 -3.34
C TRP A 897 34.63 -10.40 -4.29
N PRO A 898 35.84 -10.80 -4.76
CA PRO A 898 35.99 -11.94 -5.67
C PRO A 898 35.68 -13.25 -4.93
N SER A 899 34.67 -13.99 -5.37
CA SER A 899 34.17 -15.17 -4.66
C SER A 899 34.71 -16.49 -5.22
N GLU A 900 34.95 -17.47 -4.34
CA GLU A 900 35.36 -18.83 -4.68
C GLU A 900 34.16 -19.77 -4.78
N ILE A 901 34.09 -20.54 -5.87
CA ILE A 901 32.99 -21.45 -6.22
C ILE A 901 33.50 -22.87 -6.50
N MET A 902 32.60 -23.85 -6.49
CA MET A 902 32.91 -25.26 -6.77
C MET A 902 31.87 -25.87 -7.72
N PRO A 903 32.26 -26.40 -8.90
CA PRO A 903 31.38 -27.20 -9.75
C PRO A 903 30.84 -28.43 -9.00
N ILE A 904 29.52 -28.65 -9.00
CA ILE A 904 28.88 -29.77 -8.27
C ILE A 904 28.29 -30.89 -9.15
N THR A 905 28.33 -30.75 -10.48
CA THR A 905 27.81 -31.76 -11.42
C THR A 905 28.83 -32.14 -12.50
N ALA A 906 28.51 -33.16 -13.29
CA ALA A 906 29.27 -33.51 -14.48
C ALA A 906 29.00 -32.58 -15.69
N TYR A 907 28.07 -31.63 -15.59
CA TYR A 907 27.76 -30.63 -16.62
C TYR A 907 28.45 -29.28 -16.34
N SER A 908 28.83 -29.02 -15.09
CA SER A 908 29.56 -27.83 -14.64
C SER A 908 31.07 -28.08 -14.67
N THR A 909 31.83 -27.19 -15.29
CA THR A 909 33.29 -27.26 -15.44
C THR A 909 33.92 -25.96 -14.98
N GLY A 910 34.89 -26.01 -14.06
CA GLY A 910 35.69 -24.85 -13.68
C GLY A 910 36.63 -24.41 -14.79
N ILE A 911 36.65 -23.11 -15.10
CA ILE A 911 37.39 -22.54 -16.24
C ILE A 911 38.47 -21.53 -15.82
N PHE A 912 38.23 -20.70 -14.79
CA PHE A 912 39.28 -19.86 -14.22
C PHE A 912 39.46 -20.16 -12.74
N ARG A 913 40.71 -20.32 -12.31
CA ARG A 913 41.07 -20.66 -10.94
C ARG A 913 41.93 -19.55 -10.34
N TYR A 914 41.58 -19.07 -9.15
CA TYR A 914 42.43 -18.15 -8.41
C TYR A 914 43.80 -18.78 -8.14
N LYS A 915 44.86 -18.00 -8.34
CA LYS A 915 46.23 -18.43 -8.08
C LYS A 915 46.41 -18.79 -6.61
N ASP A 916 46.76 -20.05 -6.35
CA ASP A 916 46.79 -20.66 -5.00
C ASP A 916 45.43 -20.74 -4.26
N GLY A 917 44.30 -20.49 -4.94
CA GLY A 917 42.92 -20.59 -4.43
C GLY A 917 42.06 -21.66 -5.15
N GLY A 918 40.73 -21.57 -5.06
CA GLY A 918 39.77 -22.38 -5.82
C GLY A 918 39.27 -21.71 -7.12
N TRP A 919 38.08 -22.09 -7.60
CA TRP A 919 37.55 -21.58 -8.88
C TRP A 919 36.91 -20.20 -8.71
N GLY A 920 37.12 -19.31 -9.69
CA GLY A 920 36.41 -18.03 -9.83
C GLY A 920 35.43 -17.99 -10.99
N ALA A 921 35.51 -18.94 -11.92
CA ALA A 921 34.53 -19.06 -13.02
C ALA A 921 34.24 -20.51 -13.39
N VAL A 922 33.04 -20.75 -13.89
CA VAL A 922 32.57 -22.02 -14.45
C VAL A 922 31.87 -21.84 -15.79
N ARG A 923 31.74 -22.93 -16.54
CA ARG A 923 30.74 -23.08 -17.60
C ARG A 923 29.89 -24.33 -17.36
N VAL A 924 28.60 -24.23 -17.67
CA VAL A 924 27.61 -25.31 -17.60
C VAL A 924 27.08 -25.58 -19.00
N GLY A 925 27.13 -26.84 -19.43
CA GLY A 925 26.55 -27.27 -20.70
C GLY A 925 25.59 -28.43 -20.49
N THR A 926 24.27 -28.18 -20.58
CA THR A 926 23.26 -29.23 -20.56
C THR A 926 22.78 -29.55 -21.98
N GLY A 927 21.90 -30.55 -22.11
CA GLY A 927 21.21 -30.82 -23.38
C GLY A 927 20.12 -29.79 -23.73
N THR A 928 19.83 -28.85 -22.82
CA THR A 928 18.77 -27.84 -22.93
C THR A 928 19.37 -26.44 -23.06
N TYR A 929 20.28 -26.06 -22.15
CA TYR A 929 20.77 -24.68 -21.97
C TYR A 929 22.29 -24.64 -21.77
N ARG A 930 22.88 -23.43 -21.86
CA ARG A 930 24.29 -23.17 -21.54
C ARG A 930 24.45 -21.96 -20.64
N VAL A 931 25.42 -22.02 -19.72
CA VAL A 931 25.80 -20.89 -18.85
C VAL A 931 27.30 -20.74 -18.82
N VAL A 932 27.79 -19.51 -18.84
CA VAL A 932 29.11 -19.14 -18.29
C VAL A 932 28.85 -18.24 -17.09
N TYR A 933 29.48 -18.54 -15.96
CA TYR A 933 29.33 -17.76 -14.73
C TYR A 933 30.69 -17.38 -14.17
N PHE A 934 30.92 -16.08 -14.01
CA PHE A 934 32.08 -15.51 -13.33
C PHE A 934 31.64 -14.98 -11.96
N ALA A 935 32.25 -15.48 -10.89
CA ALA A 935 32.05 -14.99 -9.51
C ALA A 935 32.98 -13.79 -9.18
N PHE A 936 33.24 -12.98 -10.22
CA PHE A 936 34.03 -11.76 -10.24
C PHE A 936 33.55 -10.89 -11.42
N GLY A 937 33.89 -9.61 -11.41
CA GLY A 937 33.53 -8.67 -12.47
C GLY A 937 34.34 -8.90 -13.75
N PHE A 938 33.68 -9.08 -14.90
CA PHE A 938 34.37 -9.16 -16.19
C PHE A 938 34.98 -7.80 -16.57
N GLU A 939 34.34 -6.71 -16.17
CA GLU A 939 34.84 -5.34 -16.27
C GLU A 939 36.15 -5.12 -15.50
N ALA A 940 36.42 -5.89 -14.44
CA ALA A 940 37.63 -5.78 -13.63
C ALA A 940 38.89 -6.39 -14.28
N ILE A 941 38.74 -7.24 -15.31
CA ILE A 941 39.87 -7.84 -16.05
C ILE A 941 40.71 -6.72 -16.66
N ASN A 942 42.00 -6.67 -16.31
CA ASN A 942 42.84 -5.48 -16.47
C ASN A 942 43.42 -5.23 -17.88
N SER A 943 42.93 -5.97 -18.88
CA SER A 943 43.34 -5.88 -20.27
C SER A 943 42.15 -6.01 -21.24
N SER A 944 41.88 -4.96 -22.00
CA SER A 944 40.87 -4.90 -23.06
C SER A 944 41.03 -6.01 -24.11
N ALA A 945 42.28 -6.40 -24.42
CA ALA A 945 42.57 -7.50 -25.33
C ALA A 945 42.17 -8.88 -24.75
N GLU A 946 42.29 -9.06 -23.43
CA GLU A 946 41.87 -10.27 -22.74
C GLU A 946 40.35 -10.30 -22.57
N ARG A 947 39.71 -9.16 -22.24
CA ARG A 947 38.24 -9.01 -22.24
C ARG A 947 37.65 -9.38 -23.60
N ALA A 948 38.19 -8.85 -24.70
CA ALA A 948 37.71 -9.15 -26.05
C ALA A 948 37.87 -10.65 -26.42
N GLU A 949 39.02 -11.26 -26.16
CA GLU A 949 39.24 -12.68 -26.46
C GLU A 949 38.37 -13.60 -25.58
N ILE A 950 38.14 -13.24 -24.30
CA ILE A 950 37.23 -13.97 -23.42
C ILE A 950 35.79 -13.84 -23.92
N MET A 951 35.30 -12.63 -24.20
CA MET A 951 33.95 -12.41 -24.73
C MET A 951 33.71 -13.22 -26.02
N ARG A 952 34.66 -13.19 -26.95
CA ARG A 952 34.61 -13.99 -28.19
C ARG A 952 34.53 -15.49 -27.93
N ARG A 953 35.28 -16.02 -26.95
CA ARG A 953 35.24 -17.45 -26.59
C ARG A 953 33.96 -17.83 -25.84
N VAL A 954 33.51 -17.00 -24.90
CA VAL A 954 32.25 -17.16 -24.16
C VAL A 954 31.08 -17.22 -25.14
N LEU A 955 30.97 -16.27 -26.07
CA LEU A 955 29.90 -16.27 -27.06
C LEU A 955 30.00 -17.45 -28.04
N SER A 956 31.21 -17.88 -28.42
CA SER A 956 31.37 -19.10 -29.22
C SER A 956 30.97 -20.39 -28.47
N GLU A 957 31.13 -20.45 -27.14
CA GLU A 957 30.67 -21.57 -26.30
C GLU A 957 29.15 -21.52 -26.13
N LEU A 958 28.58 -20.35 -25.83
CA LEU A 958 27.14 -20.17 -25.61
C LEU A 958 26.32 -20.33 -26.89
N THR A 959 26.77 -19.76 -28.01
CA THR A 959 25.98 -19.65 -29.26
C THR A 959 26.39 -20.68 -30.32
N GLY A 960 27.55 -21.34 -30.15
CA GLY A 960 28.11 -22.33 -31.06
C GLY A 960 29.21 -21.77 -31.99
N PRO A 961 29.99 -22.65 -32.64
CA PRO A 961 31.15 -22.23 -33.42
C PRO A 961 30.76 -21.49 -34.70
N GLU A 962 31.33 -20.31 -34.91
CA GLU A 962 31.20 -19.55 -36.15
C GLU A 962 31.75 -20.32 -37.36
N THR A 963 30.87 -20.66 -38.31
CA THR A 963 31.32 -20.99 -39.67
C THR A 963 31.59 -19.68 -40.43
N THR A 964 32.81 -19.16 -40.32
CA THR A 964 33.29 -17.98 -41.05
C THR A 964 33.42 -18.26 -42.56
N SER A 965 32.31 -18.19 -43.29
CA SER A 965 32.34 -18.14 -44.76
C SER A 965 32.63 -16.71 -45.24
N VAL A 966 33.90 -16.31 -45.15
CA VAL A 966 34.37 -15.07 -45.80
C VAL A 966 34.24 -15.24 -47.32
N PRO A 967 33.57 -14.32 -48.05
CA PRO A 967 33.58 -14.35 -49.51
C PRO A 967 35.00 -14.03 -50.02
N GLU A 968 35.60 -14.94 -50.78
CA GLU A 968 36.84 -14.63 -51.51
C GLU A 968 36.58 -13.51 -52.53
N TYR A 969 37.11 -12.32 -52.27
CA TYR A 969 37.41 -11.35 -53.32
C TYR A 969 38.91 -11.33 -53.57
N GLY A 970 39.32 -12.06 -54.61
CA GLY A 970 40.69 -12.06 -55.10
C GLY A 970 41.12 -10.67 -55.57
N MET A 971 42.34 -10.30 -55.21
CA MET A 971 43.02 -9.11 -55.73
C MET A 971 43.16 -9.18 -57.25
N ASP A 972 42.80 -8.09 -57.93
CA ASP A 972 43.58 -7.60 -59.08
C ASP A 972 43.44 -6.07 -59.13
N GLY A 973 44.58 -5.36 -59.07
CA GLY A 973 44.60 -3.94 -58.75
C GLY A 973 44.74 -3.00 -59.95
N ASN A 974 44.42 -1.71 -59.75
CA ASN A 974 45.15 -0.62 -60.39
C ASN A 974 44.83 0.77 -59.80
N ASN A 975 45.91 1.49 -59.45
CA ASN A 975 46.14 2.92 -59.66
C ASN A 975 45.35 4.05 -58.93
N LEU A 976 46.17 5.01 -58.43
CA LEU A 976 46.01 6.48 -58.45
C LEU A 976 45.17 7.20 -57.37
N SER A 977 45.87 7.55 -56.28
CA SER A 977 46.24 8.93 -55.84
C SER A 977 45.23 10.08 -55.68
N SER A 978 45.47 10.81 -54.58
CA SER A 978 45.42 12.28 -54.34
C SER A 978 44.10 13.03 -54.13
N GLU A 979 43.97 13.57 -52.90
CA GLU A 979 43.61 14.95 -52.49
C GLU A 979 42.34 15.63 -53.06
N GLU A 980 41.36 15.90 -52.15
CA GLU A 980 40.52 17.13 -51.96
C GLU A 980 39.82 17.83 -53.17
N PRO A 981 38.92 18.84 -53.01
CA PRO A 981 38.20 19.38 -51.83
C PRO A 981 36.66 19.51 -52.04
N SER A 982 35.98 20.17 -51.08
CA SER A 982 34.64 20.82 -51.17
C SER A 982 34.57 21.96 -52.24
N PRO A 983 33.50 22.79 -52.34
CA PRO A 983 32.02 22.62 -52.26
C PRO A 983 31.27 23.29 -53.48
N LEU A 984 29.92 23.44 -53.46
CA LEU A 984 29.13 24.68 -53.75
C LEU A 984 27.80 24.58 -54.58
N ARG A 985 26.76 25.21 -54.00
CA ARG A 985 25.75 26.16 -54.58
C ARG A 985 24.65 25.77 -55.61
N ARG A 986 23.42 26.12 -55.16
CA ARG A 986 22.15 26.47 -55.85
C ARG A 986 22.24 27.26 -57.17
N ARG A 987 21.25 27.01 -58.07
CA ARG A 987 20.34 27.93 -58.83
C ARG A 987 19.50 27.09 -59.82
N GLY A 988 18.24 27.34 -60.17
CA GLY A 988 17.21 28.34 -59.77
C GLY A 988 15.87 28.02 -60.49
N GLY A 989 14.76 28.69 -60.15
CA GLY A 989 13.42 28.47 -60.76
C GLY A 989 13.24 29.04 -62.20
N PRO A 990 12.00 29.17 -62.77
CA PRO A 990 10.87 29.81 -62.07
C PRO A 990 9.39 29.42 -62.42
N LYS A 991 8.47 29.75 -61.48
CA LYS A 991 7.21 30.54 -61.63
C LYS A 991 5.78 29.95 -61.84
N ASP A 992 4.87 30.65 -61.13
CA ASP A 992 3.41 30.93 -61.27
C ASP A 992 2.39 29.76 -61.10
N GLY A 993 1.36 29.83 -60.24
CA GLY A 993 1.01 30.83 -59.20
C GLY A 993 -0.39 30.65 -58.55
N MET A 994 -0.61 31.34 -57.40
CA MET A 994 -1.87 31.59 -56.63
C MET A 994 -2.66 30.38 -56.05
N GLY A 995 -3.03 30.36 -54.76
CA GLY A 995 -2.68 31.26 -53.65
C GLY A 995 -3.48 31.02 -52.34
N GLU A 996 -2.89 31.45 -51.21
CA GLU A 996 -3.52 31.86 -49.92
C GLU A 996 -4.39 30.83 -49.13
N VAL A 997 -4.38 30.74 -47.79
CA VAL A 997 -3.52 31.23 -46.68
C VAL A 997 -3.97 30.43 -45.41
N PHE A 998 -3.23 30.21 -44.31
CA PHE A 998 -1.91 30.66 -43.81
C PHE A 998 -1.14 29.45 -43.21
N ASP A 999 -0.02 29.70 -42.52
CA ASP A 999 0.88 28.72 -41.88
C ASP A 999 1.68 29.45 -40.77
N MET A 1000 2.03 28.78 -39.66
CA MET A 1000 3.17 29.21 -38.83
C MET A 1000 3.69 28.10 -37.89
N ASP A 1001 4.88 27.61 -38.25
CA ASP A 1001 5.65 26.57 -37.58
C ASP A 1001 6.88 27.18 -36.84
N LEU A 1002 7.65 26.32 -36.16
CA LEU A 1002 9.05 26.46 -35.72
C LEU A 1002 9.39 27.14 -34.36
N ALA A 1003 9.56 26.25 -33.38
CA ALA A 1003 10.87 25.84 -32.80
C ALA A 1003 11.69 26.79 -31.87
N PHE A 1004 12.31 26.11 -30.89
CA PHE A 1004 13.13 26.61 -29.77
C PHE A 1004 14.39 27.40 -30.13
N LYS A 1005 14.78 28.31 -29.22
CA LYS A 1005 16.20 28.62 -28.98
C LYS A 1005 16.45 29.14 -27.56
N GLU A 1006 17.56 28.71 -26.95
CA GLU A 1006 18.04 29.13 -25.63
C GLU A 1006 18.44 30.61 -25.58
N MET A 1007 18.36 31.22 -24.39
CA MET A 1007 19.36 32.22 -23.96
C MET A 1007 19.38 32.45 -22.44
N SER A 1008 20.58 32.43 -21.87
CA SER A 1008 20.92 32.79 -20.48
C SER A 1008 20.77 34.28 -20.18
N LEU A 1009 20.46 34.65 -18.93
CA LEU A 1009 20.62 36.03 -18.43
C LEU A 1009 21.20 36.08 -17.01
N GLU A 1010 22.22 36.92 -16.84
CA GLU A 1010 22.87 37.26 -15.57
C GLU A 1010 22.01 38.27 -14.78
N PHE A 1011 22.05 38.20 -13.43
CA PHE A 1011 21.58 39.30 -12.58
C PHE A 1011 22.73 40.19 -12.11
N LYS A 1012 22.48 41.50 -12.08
CA LYS A 1012 23.44 42.55 -11.70
C LYS A 1012 22.91 43.43 -10.58
N GLU A 1013 23.81 43.91 -9.73
CA GLU A 1013 23.54 44.56 -8.44
C GLU A 1013 23.08 46.04 -8.47
N LEU A 1014 22.35 46.39 -7.39
CA LEU A 1014 22.33 47.66 -6.62
C LEU A 1014 21.74 48.97 -7.22
N GLY A 1015 20.95 49.70 -6.39
CA GLY A 1015 20.35 51.00 -6.77
C GLY A 1015 19.42 51.74 -5.77
N GLU A 1016 19.80 51.83 -4.49
CA GLU A 1016 19.50 52.92 -3.51
C GLU A 1016 18.16 53.75 -3.43
N VAL A 1017 17.50 53.67 -2.25
CA VAL A 1017 17.30 54.76 -1.23
C VAL A 1017 16.11 55.79 -1.26
N ASN A 1018 15.31 55.76 -0.17
CA ASN A 1018 14.73 56.84 0.69
C ASN A 1018 13.26 57.35 0.67
N GLN A 1019 12.67 57.32 1.89
CA GLN A 1019 11.80 58.32 2.58
C GLN A 1019 10.36 58.58 2.08
N VAL A 1020 9.34 58.93 2.91
CA VAL A 1020 9.17 59.10 4.38
C VAL A 1020 7.66 59.09 4.71
N PHE A 1021 7.22 58.61 5.88
CA PHE A 1021 6.29 59.34 6.78
C PHE A 1021 6.18 58.68 8.18
N GLU A 1022 5.90 59.50 9.19
CA GLU A 1022 6.12 59.22 10.61
C GLU A 1022 4.82 58.93 11.41
N GLY A 1023 4.98 58.18 12.51
CA GLY A 1023 4.21 58.36 13.76
C GLY A 1023 3.20 57.25 14.14
N SER A 1024 2.97 56.94 15.43
CA SER A 1024 3.74 57.32 16.64
C SER A 1024 3.31 56.53 17.91
N ILE A 1025 4.25 55.72 18.44
CA ILE A 1025 4.64 55.52 19.86
C ILE A 1025 3.63 54.97 20.92
N PHE A 1026 4.22 54.17 21.83
CA PHE A 1026 3.89 53.80 23.23
C PHE A 1026 3.38 52.35 23.43
N GLU A 1027 4.27 51.38 23.64
CA GLU A 1027 5.00 51.04 24.89
C GLU A 1027 4.15 50.24 25.90
N PHE A 1028 4.51 48.98 26.09
CA PHE A 1028 4.19 48.21 27.30
C PHE A 1028 5.41 48.20 28.23
N VAL A 1029 5.19 48.54 29.50
CA VAL A 1029 6.25 48.57 30.53
C VAL A 1029 6.27 47.25 31.29
N ASP A 1030 7.49 46.73 31.46
CA ASP A 1030 7.88 45.59 32.27
C ASP A 1030 7.44 45.67 33.75
N MET A 1031 7.10 44.53 34.35
CA MET A 1031 7.77 44.02 35.56
C MET A 1031 7.04 42.83 36.21
N GLY A 1032 7.85 41.83 36.58
CA GLY A 1032 7.93 41.53 38.01
C GLY A 1032 7.41 40.18 38.49
N SER A 1033 8.23 39.16 38.26
CA SER A 1033 8.42 37.98 39.13
C SER A 1033 7.79 38.00 40.54
N ARG A 1034 7.22 36.86 40.94
CA ARG A 1034 7.49 36.15 42.21
C ARG A 1034 6.64 34.89 42.30
N LEU A 1035 7.28 33.75 42.54
CA LEU A 1035 6.94 32.80 43.59
C LEU A 1035 8.08 31.78 43.69
N GLY A 1036 8.34 31.28 44.89
CA GLY A 1036 9.31 30.23 45.11
C GLY A 1036 9.03 29.52 46.42
N GLY A 1037 9.71 28.39 46.64
CA GLY A 1037 9.92 27.85 47.98
C GLY A 1037 9.00 26.70 48.41
N GLU A 1038 9.52 25.49 48.22
CA GLU A 1038 9.51 24.36 49.16
C GLU A 1038 8.20 23.63 49.57
N LYS A 1039 8.18 22.33 49.20
CA LYS A 1039 8.00 21.13 50.05
C LYS A 1039 6.83 21.05 51.06
N GLY A 1040 6.06 19.96 50.92
CA GLY A 1040 5.42 19.30 52.06
C GLY A 1040 4.48 18.15 51.68
N TYR A 1041 4.70 16.97 52.27
CA TYR A 1041 3.78 15.82 52.41
C TYR A 1041 2.29 16.21 52.48
N VAL A 1042 1.33 15.43 51.95
CA VAL A 1042 1.18 13.96 52.01
C VAL A 1042 0.70 13.40 50.68
#